data_AF-A0A174DCE9-F1
#
_entry.id   AF-A0A174DCE9-F1
#
_cell.length_a   1.000
_cell.length_b   1.000
_cell.length_c   1.000
_cell.angle_alpha   90.00
_cell.angle_beta   90.00
_cell.angle_gamma   90.00
#
_symmetry.space_group_name_H-M   'P 1'
#
loop_
_entity.id
_entity.type
_entity.pdbx_description
1 polymer ?
#
loop_
_entity_poly.entity_id
_entity_poly.type
_entity_poly.pdbx_seq_one_letter_code
_entity_poly.pdbx_strand_id
1 'polypeptide(L)'
;MNLLTRLFALHFDRSFSGKGWRQLAWLFGVIVTVFLLIYLVSFAFIFPEPSLEEWTGIDKDVPMGRLLQLICLFIDPGNIVEVPPYLRWFSLLVVVLGLILFCGLLISVISNMLERRVERYREGDIVYPLQNHIVIIGFDNMVPTLIQQICDDTHYGNCHILIQSTQPAQEIRSKIHTELDAKNEKRIVVLRTRRDSIEELEKLYTTKAREVFLIGERDEHDHDSLNIDCLKKIVDIHKRCNKCSLIPFTVLFEYQTTFAAFQLTDLSAEWRKYIEFHPFNFYEGWAKKILVSRQYGKGENCIEYPPLDREAITYESEKHVHLVIIGMSRMGVAIGVEAAHLLHFPNFCRDKNIKSVITFIDENADREMNFFCGRYRHYFEISSTHYYDMSKDERHERFVLPTRFKGKDADFLDVEFKFIKGRAETPAIQNLIKEWVHDSGQVLTIAVCLNYPPQSMAMGLYLPDDVYDENIPVFVRQETSSALLNMLNSKKKDEAIHKYSHVFPFGMLDNCYDLDKKSRREGQIINYIYDFKNKYGNVPQSCPPDNELKDSWNKLSVSLQWSNLYSAYSISPKLRSIGITDGYVKLDNDQITLLAEVEHNRWNMEKLLLGFRKPTAEEEELIYGSKEMGDIFKKKRFVHPDIRPYDELKESSKAYDRCITAGIPLVVNNNT
;
A
#
# COMPACT_ATOMS: atom_id res chain seq x y z
N MET A 1 -14.11 59.14 -4.95
CA MET A 1 -12.86 58.36 -5.02
C MET A 1 -12.65 57.93 -6.47
N ASN A 2 -11.63 58.49 -7.14
CA ASN A 2 -11.39 58.34 -8.59
C ASN A 2 -11.06 56.89 -8.98
N LEU A 3 -11.42 56.46 -10.20
CA LEU A 3 -11.15 55.12 -10.75
C LEU A 3 -9.67 54.70 -10.59
N LEU A 4 -8.75 55.67 -10.76
CA LEU A 4 -7.32 55.54 -10.53
C LEU A 4 -6.96 55.15 -9.09
N THR A 5 -7.62 55.74 -8.09
CA THR A 5 -7.39 55.41 -6.67
C THR A 5 -7.87 54.00 -6.31
N ARG A 6 -8.94 53.50 -6.96
CA ARG A 6 -9.40 52.11 -6.79
C ARG A 6 -8.48 51.10 -7.47
N LEU A 7 -8.02 51.40 -8.68
CA LEU A 7 -7.06 50.54 -9.40
C LEU A 7 -5.71 50.48 -8.67
N PHE A 8 -5.26 51.62 -8.13
CA PHE A 8 -4.05 51.69 -7.33
C PHE A 8 -4.21 50.94 -6.00
N ALA A 9 -5.32 51.13 -5.26
CA ALA A 9 -5.60 50.37 -4.05
C ALA A 9 -5.67 48.87 -4.31
N LEU A 10 -6.36 48.42 -5.37
CA LEU A 10 -6.43 47.01 -5.74
C LEU A 10 -5.05 46.44 -6.14
N HIS A 11 -4.24 47.22 -6.83
CA HIS A 11 -2.88 46.81 -7.22
C HIS A 11 -1.93 46.79 -6.01
N PHE A 12 -2.07 47.76 -5.11
CA PHE A 12 -1.37 47.82 -3.83
C PHE A 12 -1.75 46.61 -2.97
N ASP A 13 -3.04 46.36 -2.75
CA ASP A 13 -3.55 45.24 -1.96
C ASP A 13 -3.12 43.89 -2.56
N ARG A 14 -3.17 43.70 -3.88
CA ARG A 14 -2.67 42.48 -4.56
C ARG A 14 -1.14 42.32 -4.49
N SER A 15 -0.39 43.40 -4.45
CA SER A 15 1.07 43.37 -4.35
C SER A 15 1.53 43.14 -2.91
N PHE A 16 0.80 43.71 -1.94
CA PHE A 16 1.07 43.60 -0.52
C PHE A 16 0.49 42.32 0.10
N SER A 17 -0.52 41.69 -0.51
CA SER A 17 -0.99 40.34 -0.16
C SER A 17 -0.24 39.21 -0.87
N GLY A 18 0.63 39.54 -1.85
CA GLY A 18 1.32 38.58 -2.70
C GLY A 18 2.66 38.04 -2.15
N LYS A 19 3.48 37.46 -3.03
CA LYS A 19 4.81 36.94 -2.71
C LYS A 19 5.69 38.04 -2.08
N GLY A 20 6.37 37.74 -0.97
CA GLY A 20 7.16 38.73 -0.21
C GLY A 20 8.21 39.51 -1.03
N TRP A 21 8.72 38.96 -2.14
CA TRP A 21 9.59 39.70 -3.06
C TRP A 21 8.93 40.96 -3.64
N ARG A 22 7.61 40.96 -3.85
CA ARG A 22 6.87 42.12 -4.33
C ARG A 22 6.74 43.19 -3.25
N GLN A 23 6.51 42.80 -2.00
CA GLN A 23 6.50 43.71 -0.85
C GLN A 23 7.86 44.39 -0.70
N LEU A 24 8.95 43.61 -0.80
CA LEU A 24 10.31 44.11 -0.69
C LEU A 24 10.68 45.04 -1.86
N ALA A 25 10.28 44.72 -3.09
CA ALA A 25 10.49 45.58 -4.26
C ALA A 25 9.73 46.91 -4.13
N TRP A 26 8.47 46.87 -3.66
CA TRP A 26 7.68 48.08 -3.40
C TRP A 26 8.32 48.95 -2.33
N LEU A 27 8.74 48.33 -1.24
CA LEU A 27 9.44 49.01 -0.15
C LEU A 27 10.75 49.64 -0.62
N PHE A 28 11.57 48.89 -1.36
CA PHE A 28 12.81 49.41 -1.91
C PHE A 28 12.53 50.58 -2.86
N GLY A 29 11.47 50.50 -3.68
CA GLY A 29 11.00 51.61 -4.51
C GLY A 29 10.64 52.85 -3.71
N VAL A 30 9.94 52.71 -2.58
CA VAL A 30 9.61 53.84 -1.68
C VAL A 30 10.87 54.43 -1.06
N ILE A 31 11.77 53.59 -0.55
CA ILE A 31 13.05 54.02 0.06
C ILE A 31 13.87 54.79 -0.98
N VAL A 32 14.03 54.26 -2.19
CA VAL A 32 14.75 54.90 -3.28
C VAL A 32 14.07 56.21 -3.69
N THR A 33 12.74 56.26 -3.78
CA THR A 33 12.02 57.48 -4.16
C THR A 33 12.18 58.58 -3.11
N VAL A 34 12.04 58.24 -1.82
CA VAL A 34 12.25 59.18 -0.72
C VAL A 34 13.71 59.64 -0.68
N PHE A 35 14.67 58.72 -0.86
CA PHE A 35 16.08 59.06 -0.91
C PHE A 35 16.42 59.96 -2.11
N LEU A 36 15.86 59.69 -3.29
CA LEU A 36 16.01 60.55 -4.47
C LEU A 36 15.42 61.94 -4.24
N LEU A 37 14.27 62.03 -3.55
CA LEU A 37 13.67 63.32 -3.19
C LEU A 37 14.55 64.07 -2.18
N ILE A 38 15.08 63.39 -1.16
CA ILE A 38 16.07 63.95 -0.23
C ILE A 38 17.31 64.44 -0.99
N TYR A 39 17.82 63.64 -1.92
CA TYR A 39 18.98 63.97 -2.75
C TYR A 39 18.70 65.19 -3.64
N LEU A 40 17.52 65.31 -4.25
CA LEU A 40 17.15 66.48 -5.03
C LEU A 40 17.00 67.73 -4.15
N VAL A 41 16.36 67.61 -2.99
CA VAL A 41 16.23 68.72 -2.01
C VAL A 41 17.61 69.13 -1.48
N SER A 42 18.55 68.20 -1.37
CA SER A 42 19.92 68.49 -0.91
C SER A 42 20.66 69.48 -1.80
N PHE A 43 20.29 69.64 -3.08
CA PHE A 43 20.87 70.67 -3.96
C PHE A 43 20.51 72.10 -3.55
N ALA A 44 19.47 72.30 -2.73
CA ALA A 44 19.14 73.61 -2.17
C ALA A 44 20.08 74.02 -1.01
N PHE A 45 20.94 73.11 -0.55
CA PHE A 45 21.87 73.32 0.54
C PHE A 45 23.32 73.17 0.08
N ILE A 46 24.24 73.91 0.72
CA ILE A 46 25.67 73.86 0.40
C ILE A 46 26.31 72.68 1.13
N PHE A 47 26.44 71.56 0.42
CA PHE A 47 27.17 70.39 0.90
C PHE A 47 28.68 70.56 0.65
N PRO A 48 29.54 70.16 1.60
CA PRO A 48 30.97 70.09 1.35
C PRO A 48 31.25 69.02 0.28
N GLU A 49 31.80 69.43 -0.86
CA GLU A 49 32.22 68.54 -1.93
C GLU A 49 33.74 68.56 -2.05
N PRO A 50 34.39 67.40 -2.30
CA PRO A 50 35.83 67.35 -2.48
C PRO A 50 36.22 68.09 -3.77
N SER A 51 37.22 68.97 -3.68
CA SER A 51 37.74 69.68 -4.85
C SER A 51 38.64 68.78 -5.70
N LEU A 52 38.83 69.13 -6.99
CA LEU A 52 39.65 68.33 -7.93
C LEU A 52 41.14 68.21 -7.49
N GLU A 53 41.62 69.14 -6.66
CA GLU A 53 42.98 69.15 -6.09
C GLU A 53 43.14 68.24 -4.85
N GLU A 54 42.05 67.93 -4.14
CA GLU A 54 42.09 67.10 -2.91
C GLU A 54 42.05 65.60 -3.19
N TRP A 55 41.70 65.18 -4.41
CA TRP A 55 41.72 63.77 -4.83
C TRP A 55 43.13 63.18 -4.99
N THR A 56 44.16 64.02 -5.10
CA THR A 56 45.55 63.61 -5.37
C THR A 56 46.49 63.83 -4.18
N GLY A 57 45.99 64.33 -3.04
CA GLY A 57 46.78 64.69 -1.86
C GLY A 57 46.73 63.67 -0.73
N ILE A 58 47.91 63.30 -0.21
CA ILE A 58 48.09 62.53 1.02
C ILE A 58 47.94 63.49 2.23
N ASP A 59 47.18 63.09 3.24
CA ASP A 59 46.98 63.74 4.56
C ASP A 59 46.11 65.03 4.67
N LYS A 60 44.88 65.00 4.13
CA LYS A 60 43.78 65.87 4.60
C LYS A 60 42.47 65.09 4.68
N ASP A 61 41.67 65.35 5.72
CA ASP A 61 40.30 64.83 5.86
C ASP A 61 39.45 65.30 4.66
N VAL A 62 39.39 64.45 3.63
CA VAL A 62 38.64 64.75 2.41
C VAL A 62 37.15 64.75 2.76
N PRO A 63 36.41 65.85 2.51
CA PRO A 63 34.99 65.89 2.80
C PRO A 63 34.25 64.82 1.99
N MET A 64 33.46 64.01 2.70
CA MET A 64 32.70 62.92 2.11
C MET A 64 31.71 63.50 1.10
N GLY A 65 31.80 63.07 -0.18
CA GLY A 65 30.94 63.61 -1.23
C GLY A 65 29.45 63.49 -0.88
N ARG A 66 28.65 64.48 -1.31
CA ARG A 66 27.23 64.65 -0.95
C ARG A 66 26.41 63.37 -0.93
N LEU A 67 26.50 62.56 -1.99
CA LEU A 67 25.75 61.31 -2.11
C LEU A 67 26.10 60.34 -0.97
N LEU A 68 27.39 60.17 -0.70
CA LEU A 68 27.87 59.23 0.31
C LEU A 68 27.55 59.72 1.72
N GLN A 69 27.67 61.04 1.97
CA GLN A 69 27.29 61.65 3.26
C GLN A 69 25.79 61.45 3.55
N LEU A 70 24.93 61.62 2.54
CA LEU A 70 23.49 61.37 2.68
C LEU A 70 23.16 59.90 2.89
N ILE A 71 23.85 58.96 2.23
CA ILE A 71 23.69 57.52 2.47
C ILE A 71 24.05 57.17 3.91
N CYS A 72 25.18 57.69 4.41
CA CYS A 72 25.62 57.43 5.77
C CYS A 72 24.69 58.03 6.83
N LEU A 73 24.15 59.24 6.61
CA LEU A 73 23.12 59.83 7.49
C LEU A 73 21.78 59.08 7.44
N PHE A 74 21.44 58.51 6.28
CA PHE A 74 20.17 57.81 6.11
C PHE A 74 20.19 56.39 6.70
N ILE A 75 21.33 55.71 6.69
CA ILE A 75 21.47 54.35 7.22
C ILE A 75 21.89 54.38 8.70
N ASP A 76 22.77 55.30 9.09
CA ASP A 76 23.35 55.36 10.43
C ASP A 76 23.21 56.77 11.05
N PRO A 77 22.35 56.94 12.09
CA PRO A 77 22.15 58.21 12.78
C PRO A 77 23.42 58.76 13.45
N GLY A 78 24.43 57.93 13.72
CA GLY A 78 25.68 58.33 14.38
C GLY A 78 26.48 59.38 13.60
N ASN A 79 26.31 59.43 12.28
CA ASN A 79 27.04 60.34 11.39
C ASN A 79 26.59 61.81 11.49
N ILE A 80 25.57 62.13 12.28
CA ILE A 80 25.09 63.52 12.46
C ILE A 80 26.13 64.43 13.14
N VAL A 81 27.06 63.84 13.91
CA VAL A 81 28.12 64.57 14.63
C VAL A 81 29.15 65.17 13.66
N GLU A 82 29.35 64.52 12.52
CA GLU A 82 30.32 64.92 11.49
C GLU A 82 29.76 65.97 10.51
N VAL A 83 28.52 66.43 10.73
CA VAL A 83 27.84 67.40 9.87
C VAL A 83 28.04 68.84 10.38
N PRO A 84 28.35 69.81 9.48
CA PRO A 84 28.45 71.23 9.81
C PRO A 84 27.19 71.79 10.51
N PRO A 85 27.32 72.74 11.45
CA PRO A 85 26.21 73.24 12.26
C PRO A 85 24.98 73.72 11.48
N TYR A 86 25.18 74.31 10.29
CA TYR A 86 24.11 74.85 9.45
C TYR A 86 23.27 73.78 8.72
N LEU A 87 23.80 72.56 8.55
CA LEU A 87 23.12 71.42 7.90
C LEU A 87 22.43 70.48 8.90
N ARG A 88 22.60 70.71 10.21
CA ARG A 88 22.13 69.77 11.25
C ARG A 88 20.62 69.57 11.26
N TRP A 89 19.82 70.61 11.01
CA TRP A 89 18.36 70.48 10.95
C TRP A 89 17.89 69.63 9.76
N PHE A 90 18.52 69.81 8.59
CA PHE A 90 18.26 68.97 7.42
C PHE A 90 18.72 67.53 7.67
N SER A 91 19.91 67.36 8.24
CA SER A 91 20.47 66.04 8.55
C SER A 91 19.67 65.29 9.61
N LEU A 92 19.12 65.99 10.60
CA LEU A 92 18.18 65.42 11.58
C LEU A 92 16.94 64.86 10.89
N LEU A 93 16.38 65.59 9.92
CA LEU A 93 15.23 65.12 9.14
C LEU A 93 15.57 63.89 8.31
N VAL A 94 16.75 63.87 7.66
CA VAL A 94 17.25 62.70 6.90
C VAL A 94 17.42 61.49 7.82
N VAL A 95 18.00 61.69 9.01
CA VAL A 95 18.18 60.65 10.03
C VAL A 95 16.84 60.10 10.52
N VAL A 96 15.88 60.96 10.85
CA VAL A 96 14.54 60.52 11.30
C VAL A 96 13.83 59.73 10.20
N LEU A 97 13.89 60.18 8.94
CA LEU A 97 13.32 59.46 7.81
C LEU A 97 14.04 58.13 7.56
N GLY A 98 15.37 58.11 7.67
CA GLY A 98 16.21 56.91 7.59
C GLY A 98 15.86 55.88 8.66
N LEU A 99 15.75 56.30 9.91
CA LEU A 99 15.33 55.45 11.03
C LEU A 99 13.92 54.87 10.83
N ILE A 100 12.97 55.68 10.37
CA ILE A 100 11.60 55.20 10.11
C ILE A 100 11.58 54.17 8.96
N LEU A 101 12.25 54.47 7.84
CA LEU A 101 12.18 53.66 6.63
C LEU A 101 13.06 52.41 6.70
N PHE A 102 14.30 52.56 7.15
CA PHE A 102 15.28 51.48 7.19
C PHE A 102 15.19 50.66 8.48
N CYS A 103 15.23 51.30 9.65
CA CYS A 103 15.18 50.57 10.92
C CYS A 103 13.76 50.12 11.28
N GLY A 104 12.75 50.97 11.05
CA GLY A 104 11.36 50.63 11.36
C GLY A 104 10.76 49.71 10.31
N LEU A 105 10.63 50.20 9.08
CA LEU A 105 9.78 49.56 8.08
C LEU A 105 10.46 48.39 7.36
N LEU A 106 11.73 48.53 6.94
CA LEU A 106 12.46 47.46 6.25
C LEU A 106 12.77 46.26 7.14
N ILE A 107 13.29 46.46 8.34
CA ILE A 107 13.53 45.36 9.28
C ILE A 107 12.22 44.64 9.61
N SER A 108 11.13 45.38 9.87
CA SER A 108 9.81 44.79 10.16
C SER A 108 9.27 43.95 8.99
N VAL A 109 9.36 44.45 7.74
CA VAL A 109 8.90 43.69 6.56
C VAL A 109 9.74 42.44 6.34
N ILE A 110 11.07 42.53 6.48
CA ILE A 110 11.96 41.36 6.34
C ILE A 110 11.67 40.32 7.44
N SER A 111 11.52 40.76 8.70
CA SER A 111 11.19 39.89 9.82
C SER A 111 9.86 39.17 9.59
N ASN A 112 8.81 39.91 9.24
CA ASN A 112 7.50 39.34 8.89
C ASN A 112 7.57 38.39 7.69
N MET A 113 8.40 38.68 6.68
CA MET A 113 8.59 37.78 5.53
C MET A 113 9.27 36.48 5.92
N LEU A 114 10.27 36.53 6.79
CA LEU A 114 10.95 35.34 7.31
C LEU A 114 10.01 34.53 8.19
N GLU A 115 9.29 35.18 9.11
CA GLU A 115 8.30 34.54 9.98
C GLU A 115 7.20 33.85 9.16
N ARG A 116 6.58 34.53 8.19
CA ARG A 116 5.61 33.93 7.26
C ARG A 116 6.19 32.80 6.42
N ARG A 117 7.50 32.79 6.16
CA ARG A 117 8.14 31.67 5.44
C ARG A 117 8.34 30.48 6.37
N VAL A 118 8.74 30.72 7.62
CA VAL A 118 8.84 29.68 8.65
C VAL A 118 7.46 29.09 8.96
N GLU A 119 6.44 29.93 9.14
CA GLU A 119 5.05 29.50 9.35
C GLU A 119 4.55 28.62 8.21
N ARG A 120 4.70 29.05 6.95
CA ARG A 120 4.32 28.21 5.79
C ARG A 120 5.10 26.90 5.73
N TYR A 121 6.34 26.85 6.20
CA TYR A 121 7.09 25.60 6.30
C TYR A 121 6.56 24.68 7.41
N ARG A 122 6.12 25.25 8.53
CA ARG A 122 5.51 24.53 9.66
C ARG A 122 4.13 23.99 9.30
N GLU A 123 3.34 24.77 8.57
CA GLU A 123 2.01 24.39 8.07
C GLU A 123 2.07 23.41 6.90
N GLY A 124 3.17 23.41 6.14
CA GLY A 124 3.34 22.55 4.96
C GLY A 124 2.86 23.17 3.66
N ASP A 125 2.78 24.49 3.55
CA ASP A 125 2.25 25.20 2.37
C ASP A 125 3.33 25.50 1.30
N ILE A 126 4.58 25.09 1.54
CA ILE A 126 5.68 25.35 0.61
C ILE A 126 5.75 24.24 -0.44
N VAL A 127 5.50 24.62 -1.68
CA VAL A 127 5.63 23.75 -2.85
C VAL A 127 7.08 23.74 -3.35
N TYR A 128 7.61 22.54 -3.56
CA TYR A 128 8.94 22.32 -4.14
C TYR A 128 8.82 21.63 -5.51
N PRO A 129 9.48 22.12 -6.57
CA PRO A 129 9.46 21.50 -7.88
C PRO A 129 10.36 20.24 -7.93
N LEU A 130 9.87 19.14 -7.36
CA LEU A 130 10.59 17.88 -7.25
C LEU A 130 10.62 17.09 -8.57
N GLN A 131 11.65 16.26 -8.73
CA GLN A 131 11.81 15.30 -9.84
C GLN A 131 12.43 14.01 -9.30
N ASN A 132 12.09 12.86 -9.91
CA ASN A 132 12.56 11.54 -9.48
C ASN A 132 12.34 11.31 -7.96
N HIS A 133 11.15 11.71 -7.48
CA HIS A 133 10.72 11.59 -6.09
C HIS A 133 9.57 10.59 -5.96
N ILE A 134 9.32 10.15 -4.73
CA ILE A 134 8.15 9.33 -4.38
C ILE A 134 7.04 10.25 -3.87
N VAL A 135 5.80 9.97 -4.24
CA VAL A 135 4.64 10.71 -3.76
C VAL A 135 3.75 9.77 -2.95
N ILE A 136 3.41 10.16 -1.73
CA ILE A 136 2.43 9.50 -0.88
C ILE A 136 1.24 10.47 -0.74
N ILE A 137 0.05 10.03 -1.12
CA ILE A 137 -1.19 10.82 -1.12
C ILE A 137 -2.07 10.29 0.01
N GLY A 138 -2.33 11.15 0.99
CA GLY A 138 -3.00 10.80 2.25
C GLY A 138 -2.04 10.32 3.34
N PHE A 139 -2.46 10.43 4.60
CA PHE A 139 -1.67 10.01 5.76
C PHE A 139 -2.48 9.12 6.72
N ASP A 140 -2.12 7.84 6.75
CA ASP A 140 -2.65 6.81 7.66
C ASP A 140 -1.53 6.16 8.50
N ASN A 141 -1.88 5.33 9.48
CA ASN A 141 -0.94 4.67 10.41
C ASN A 141 0.12 3.81 9.69
N MET A 142 -0.15 3.32 8.49
CA MET A 142 0.81 2.53 7.70
C MET A 142 1.92 3.36 7.04
N VAL A 143 1.73 4.68 6.89
CA VAL A 143 2.64 5.54 6.12
C VAL A 143 4.05 5.61 6.71
N PRO A 144 4.27 5.73 8.04
CA PRO A 144 5.61 5.70 8.63
C PRO A 144 6.40 4.44 8.24
N THR A 145 5.80 3.26 8.36
CA THR A 145 6.46 1.99 8.00
C THR A 145 6.71 1.88 6.50
N LEU A 146 5.77 2.35 5.67
CA LEU A 146 6.00 2.42 4.22
C LEU A 146 7.20 3.32 3.88
N ILE A 147 7.34 4.46 4.55
CA ILE A 147 8.51 5.35 4.38
C ILE A 147 9.79 4.63 4.80
N GLN A 148 9.77 3.90 5.91
CA GLN A 148 10.91 3.10 6.35
C GLN A 148 11.30 2.06 5.31
N GLN A 149 10.34 1.31 4.77
CA GLN A 149 10.59 0.33 3.70
C GLN A 149 11.19 0.99 2.45
N ILE A 150 10.70 2.17 2.04
CA ILE A 150 11.24 2.94 0.90
C ILE A 150 12.66 3.42 1.19
N CYS A 151 12.96 3.81 2.43
CA CYS A 151 14.29 4.29 2.82
C CYS A 151 15.32 3.15 2.86
N ASP A 152 14.92 1.97 3.30
CA ASP A 152 15.78 0.78 3.42
C ASP A 152 16.09 0.14 2.06
N ASP A 153 15.18 0.28 1.08
CA ASP A 153 15.31 -0.37 -0.21
C ASP A 153 16.26 0.42 -1.15
N THR A 154 17.37 -0.23 -1.50
CA THR A 154 18.44 0.34 -2.34
C THR A 154 17.95 0.78 -3.72
N HIS A 155 16.84 0.22 -4.21
CA HIS A 155 16.23 0.63 -5.46
C HIS A 155 15.89 2.11 -5.45
N TYR A 156 15.29 2.62 -4.38
CA TYR A 156 14.82 4.02 -4.29
C TYR A 156 15.98 5.01 -4.14
N GLY A 157 17.14 4.55 -3.67
CA GLY A 157 18.32 5.38 -3.46
C GLY A 157 18.01 6.53 -2.50
N ASN A 158 18.62 7.69 -2.73
CA ASN A 158 18.44 8.88 -1.88
C ASN A 158 17.39 9.87 -2.41
N CYS A 159 16.29 9.37 -2.99
CA CYS A 159 15.22 10.22 -3.52
C CYS A 159 14.41 10.90 -2.41
N HIS A 160 13.84 12.07 -2.71
CA HIS A 160 12.89 12.75 -1.82
C HIS A 160 11.56 11.99 -1.76
N ILE A 161 10.89 12.08 -0.61
CA ILE A 161 9.56 11.51 -0.37
C ILE A 161 8.61 12.67 -0.06
N LEU A 162 7.67 12.91 -0.97
CA LEU A 162 6.64 13.92 -0.83
C LEU A 162 5.38 13.29 -0.23
N ILE A 163 4.94 13.79 0.92
CA ILE A 163 3.71 13.36 1.58
C ILE A 163 2.68 14.48 1.42
N GLN A 164 1.58 14.18 0.74
CA GLN A 164 0.41 15.04 0.69
C GLN A 164 -0.58 14.60 1.77
N SER A 165 -1.05 15.55 2.57
CA SER A 165 -2.19 15.32 3.46
C SER A 165 -2.95 16.62 3.76
N THR A 166 -4.17 16.50 4.25
CA THR A 166 -4.98 17.59 4.80
C THR A 166 -4.61 17.92 6.25
N GLN A 167 -3.96 16.98 6.94
CA GLN A 167 -3.47 17.14 8.32
C GLN A 167 -2.34 18.18 8.41
N PRO A 168 -2.19 18.88 9.55
CA PRO A 168 -1.07 19.81 9.76
C PRO A 168 0.28 19.10 9.64
N ALA A 169 1.22 19.71 8.91
CA ALA A 169 2.53 19.08 8.66
C ALA A 169 3.33 18.79 9.94
N GLN A 170 3.12 19.57 11.02
CA GLN A 170 3.77 19.32 12.31
C GLN A 170 3.33 17.99 12.94
N GLU A 171 2.06 17.62 12.85
CA GLU A 171 1.54 16.36 13.39
C GLU A 171 2.10 15.16 12.63
N ILE A 172 2.12 15.26 11.29
CA ILE A 172 2.72 14.24 10.41
C ILE A 172 4.19 14.03 10.75
N ARG A 173 4.96 15.12 10.85
CA ARG A 173 6.39 15.04 11.20
C ARG A 173 6.60 14.43 12.58
N SER A 174 5.78 14.77 13.57
CA SER A 174 5.87 14.18 14.91
C SER A 174 5.64 12.67 14.91
N LYS A 175 4.69 12.18 14.10
CA LYS A 175 4.44 10.73 13.97
C LYS A 175 5.59 10.02 13.27
N ILE A 176 6.09 10.60 12.18
CA ILE A 176 7.24 10.09 11.42
C ILE A 176 8.49 10.04 12.29
N HIS A 177 8.74 11.05 13.12
CA HIS A 177 9.90 11.15 14.00
C HIS A 177 10.00 10.00 15.02
N THR A 178 8.87 9.43 15.41
CA THR A 178 8.83 8.30 16.34
C THR A 178 9.41 7.02 15.73
N GLU A 179 9.31 6.86 14.41
CA GLU A 179 9.62 5.62 13.70
C GLU A 179 10.89 5.70 12.82
N LEU A 180 11.38 6.91 12.52
CA LEU A 180 12.45 7.13 11.52
C LEU A 180 13.66 7.86 12.09
N ASP A 181 14.85 7.43 11.66
CA ASP A 181 16.11 8.12 11.98
C ASP A 181 16.18 9.54 11.39
N ALA A 182 16.82 10.46 12.13
CA ALA A 182 17.01 11.86 11.73
C ALA A 182 17.72 12.06 10.37
N LYS A 183 18.44 11.04 9.87
CA LYS A 183 19.04 11.07 8.53
C LYS A 183 17.99 10.92 7.44
N ASN A 184 17.03 10.01 7.61
CA ASN A 184 15.99 9.72 6.65
C ASN A 184 14.92 10.83 6.64
N GLU A 185 14.67 11.47 7.78
CA GLU A 185 13.74 12.60 7.87
C GLU A 185 14.07 13.76 6.93
N LYS A 186 15.36 14.01 6.65
CA LYS A 186 15.80 15.08 5.73
C LYS A 186 15.29 14.89 4.31
N ARG A 187 14.89 13.66 3.95
CA ARG A 187 14.34 13.32 2.63
C ARG A 187 12.84 13.64 2.52
N ILE A 188 12.17 13.84 3.65
CA ILE A 188 10.72 13.94 3.73
C ILE A 188 10.28 15.39 3.52
N VAL A 189 9.38 15.57 2.57
CA VAL A 189 8.72 16.84 2.28
C VAL A 189 7.23 16.64 2.55
N VAL A 190 6.67 17.41 3.47
CA VAL A 190 5.23 17.36 3.77
C VAL A 190 4.55 18.56 3.13
N LEU A 191 3.53 18.30 2.32
CA LEU A 191 2.72 19.30 1.66
C LEU A 191 1.27 19.19 2.12
N ARG A 192 0.76 20.29 2.68
CA ARG A 192 -0.63 20.40 3.11
C ARG A 192 -1.50 20.82 1.93
N THR A 193 -2.17 19.85 1.32
CA THR A 193 -3.10 20.08 0.21
C THR A 193 -4.25 19.09 0.29
N ARG A 194 -5.30 19.29 -0.51
CA ARG A 194 -6.38 18.34 -0.72
C ARG A 194 -6.13 17.52 -1.98
N ARG A 195 -6.67 16.30 -1.98
CA ARG A 195 -6.59 15.36 -3.10
C ARG A 195 -7.76 15.48 -4.09
N ASP A 196 -8.74 16.32 -3.80
CA ASP A 196 -9.93 16.53 -4.64
C ASP A 196 -9.80 17.73 -5.59
N SER A 197 -8.72 18.50 -5.53
CA SER A 197 -8.47 19.65 -6.42
C SER A 197 -7.36 19.35 -7.43
N ILE A 198 -7.65 19.55 -8.72
CA ILE A 198 -6.66 19.36 -9.80
C ILE A 198 -5.48 20.33 -9.62
N GLU A 199 -5.75 21.59 -9.30
CA GLU A 199 -4.70 22.62 -9.11
C GLU A 199 -3.75 22.26 -7.97
N GLU A 200 -4.25 21.54 -6.96
CA GLU A 200 -3.43 21.10 -5.83
C GLU A 200 -2.65 19.82 -6.13
N LEU A 201 -3.27 18.88 -6.84
CA LEU A 201 -2.60 17.68 -7.33
C LEU A 201 -1.47 18.00 -8.32
N GLU A 202 -1.58 19.08 -9.10
CA GLU A 202 -0.49 19.56 -9.97
C GLU A 202 0.75 19.97 -9.17
N LYS A 203 0.60 20.43 -7.91
CA LYS A 203 1.72 20.78 -7.02
C LYS A 203 2.54 19.57 -6.56
N LEU A 204 2.01 18.35 -6.73
CA LEU A 204 2.70 17.11 -6.36
C LEU A 204 3.73 16.65 -7.40
N TYR A 205 3.70 17.24 -8.59
CA TYR A 205 4.58 16.88 -9.71
C TYR A 205 4.58 15.38 -10.03
N THR A 206 3.41 14.73 -9.97
CA THR A 206 3.27 13.28 -10.18
C THR A 206 3.79 12.83 -11.54
N THR A 207 3.76 13.69 -12.58
CA THR A 207 4.31 13.39 -13.93
C THR A 207 5.82 13.18 -13.97
N LYS A 208 6.54 13.61 -12.93
CA LYS A 208 8.00 13.43 -12.77
C LYS A 208 8.35 12.54 -11.57
N ALA A 209 7.33 11.96 -10.94
CA ALA A 209 7.52 11.04 -9.83
C ALA A 209 8.01 9.69 -10.35
N ARG A 210 8.68 8.96 -9.46
CA ARG A 210 9.12 7.60 -9.73
C ARG A 210 8.01 6.58 -9.50
N GLU A 211 7.23 6.80 -8.46
CA GLU A 211 6.11 5.95 -8.01
C GLU A 211 5.20 6.77 -7.10
N VAL A 212 3.91 6.44 -7.11
CA VAL A 212 2.90 7.10 -6.29
C VAL A 212 2.14 6.07 -5.46
N PHE A 213 2.03 6.34 -4.15
CA PHE A 213 1.23 5.58 -3.21
C PHE A 213 0.02 6.42 -2.81
N LEU A 214 -1.17 5.99 -3.22
CA LEU A 214 -2.42 6.60 -2.85
C LEU A 214 -3.03 5.78 -1.71
N ILE A 215 -2.76 6.25 -0.49
CA ILE A 215 -3.21 5.63 0.75
C ILE A 215 -4.57 6.19 1.10
N GLY A 216 -4.69 7.51 1.15
CA GLY A 216 -5.88 8.22 1.62
C GLY A 216 -5.75 8.71 3.06
N GLU A 217 -6.74 9.49 3.52
CA GLU A 217 -6.72 10.01 4.88
C GLU A 217 -7.47 9.06 5.80
N ARG A 218 -7.12 9.15 7.08
CA ARG A 218 -7.77 8.35 8.11
C ARG A 218 -9.21 8.80 8.36
N ASP A 219 -10.06 7.85 8.71
CA ASP A 219 -11.45 8.05 9.17
C ASP A 219 -12.36 8.78 8.16
N GLU A 220 -12.18 8.48 6.86
CA GLU A 220 -13.02 9.01 5.78
C GLU A 220 -14.14 8.04 5.37
N HIS A 221 -15.39 8.54 5.27
CA HIS A 221 -16.54 7.69 4.93
C HIS A 221 -16.49 7.12 3.50
N ASP A 222 -16.13 7.96 2.52
CA ASP A 222 -16.09 7.62 1.09
C ASP A 222 -14.66 7.38 0.58
N HIS A 223 -13.82 6.76 1.42
CA HIS A 223 -12.39 6.58 1.18
C HIS A 223 -12.05 6.07 -0.23
N ASP A 224 -12.63 4.94 -0.63
CA ASP A 224 -12.35 4.30 -1.92
C ASP A 224 -12.80 5.16 -3.12
N SER A 225 -13.95 5.82 -2.99
CA SER A 225 -14.49 6.70 -4.03
C SER A 225 -13.59 7.92 -4.24
N LEU A 226 -13.10 8.51 -3.15
CA LEU A 226 -12.16 9.64 -3.19
C LEU A 226 -10.81 9.24 -3.78
N ASN A 227 -10.33 8.03 -3.49
CA ASN A 227 -9.11 7.50 -4.10
C ASN A 227 -9.26 7.33 -5.62
N ILE A 228 -10.37 6.76 -6.10
CA ILE A 228 -10.63 6.63 -7.54
C ILE A 228 -10.78 7.99 -8.24
N ASP A 229 -11.47 8.94 -7.61
CA ASP A 229 -11.62 10.29 -8.16
C ASP A 229 -10.28 11.06 -8.19
N CYS A 230 -9.44 10.91 -7.16
CA CYS A 230 -8.07 11.40 -7.16
C CYS A 230 -7.25 10.79 -8.30
N LEU A 231 -7.33 9.47 -8.49
CA LEU A 231 -6.63 8.77 -9.57
C LEU A 231 -7.07 9.29 -10.95
N LYS A 232 -8.38 9.51 -11.15
CA LYS A 232 -8.93 10.11 -12.37
C LYS A 232 -8.30 11.47 -12.68
N LYS A 233 -8.28 12.36 -11.68
CA LYS A 233 -7.72 13.71 -11.80
C LYS A 233 -6.23 13.68 -12.13
N ILE A 234 -5.47 12.77 -11.53
CA ILE A 234 -4.04 12.59 -11.83
C ILE A 234 -3.84 12.10 -13.26
N VAL A 235 -4.64 11.13 -13.72
CA VAL A 235 -4.60 10.68 -15.12
C VAL A 235 -4.88 11.84 -16.08
N ASP A 236 -5.83 12.73 -15.77
CA ASP A 236 -6.11 13.91 -16.59
C ASP A 236 -4.94 14.92 -16.59
N ILE A 237 -4.20 15.08 -15.49
CA ILE A 237 -2.95 15.86 -15.44
C ILE A 237 -1.90 15.23 -16.34
N HIS A 238 -1.75 13.91 -16.32
CA HIS A 238 -0.76 13.19 -17.13
C HIS A 238 -1.08 13.27 -18.63
N LYS A 239 -2.36 13.21 -19.01
CA LYS A 239 -2.82 13.41 -20.39
C LYS A 239 -2.40 14.76 -20.99
N ARG A 240 -2.35 15.81 -20.15
CA ARG A 240 -1.92 17.16 -20.57
C ARG A 240 -0.40 17.25 -20.80
N CYS A 241 0.37 16.25 -20.37
CA CYS A 241 1.80 16.22 -20.51
C CYS A 241 2.21 15.45 -21.78
N ASN A 242 2.86 16.12 -22.73
CA ASN A 242 3.24 15.53 -24.03
C ASN A 242 4.24 14.35 -23.95
N LYS A 243 4.89 14.13 -22.80
CA LYS A 243 5.82 13.01 -22.54
C LYS A 243 5.74 12.59 -21.07
N CYS A 244 4.79 11.71 -20.74
CA CYS A 244 4.74 11.05 -19.43
C CYS A 244 5.15 9.58 -19.59
N SER A 245 6.09 9.12 -18.78
CA SER A 245 6.36 7.67 -18.65
C SER A 245 5.21 7.00 -17.91
N LEU A 246 5.04 5.69 -18.10
CA LEU A 246 4.09 4.90 -17.31
C LEU A 246 4.57 4.86 -15.85
N ILE A 247 3.77 5.38 -14.91
CA ILE A 247 4.16 5.50 -13.49
C ILE A 247 3.44 4.44 -12.66
N PRO A 248 4.16 3.68 -11.80
CA PRO A 248 3.56 2.79 -10.81
C PRO A 248 2.69 3.56 -9.82
N PHE A 249 1.47 3.07 -9.63
CA PHE A 249 0.44 3.72 -8.84
C PHE A 249 -0.22 2.68 -7.92
N THR A 250 0.22 2.65 -6.68
CA THR A 250 -0.29 1.73 -5.66
C THR A 250 -1.46 2.39 -4.93
N VAL A 251 -2.64 1.76 -4.93
CA VAL A 251 -3.88 2.35 -4.40
C VAL A 251 -4.48 1.49 -3.31
N LEU A 252 -4.69 2.07 -2.13
CA LEU A 252 -5.38 1.43 -1.02
C LEU A 252 -6.90 1.48 -1.23
N PHE A 253 -7.54 0.31 -1.12
CA PHE A 253 -8.97 0.18 -0.94
C PHE A 253 -9.25 -0.30 0.48
N GLU A 254 -10.12 0.40 1.20
CA GLU A 254 -10.55 0.07 2.55
C GLU A 254 -11.55 -1.10 2.52
N TYR A 255 -12.49 -1.07 1.56
CA TYR A 255 -13.52 -2.11 1.44
C TYR A 255 -13.07 -3.24 0.51
N GLN A 256 -13.11 -4.48 1.02
CA GLN A 256 -12.78 -5.68 0.23
C GLN A 256 -13.68 -5.87 -1.00
N THR A 257 -14.93 -5.39 -0.95
CA THR A 257 -15.86 -5.45 -2.08
C THR A 257 -15.39 -4.58 -3.25
N THR A 258 -14.92 -3.37 -2.97
CA THR A 258 -14.34 -2.48 -3.97
C THR A 258 -13.05 -3.09 -4.53
N PHE A 259 -12.18 -3.57 -3.64
CA PHE A 259 -10.94 -4.24 -4.04
C PHE A 259 -11.19 -5.42 -4.98
N ALA A 260 -12.11 -6.33 -4.62
CA ALA A 260 -12.46 -7.49 -5.44
C ALA A 260 -12.99 -7.10 -6.83
N ALA A 261 -13.78 -6.04 -6.93
CA ALA A 261 -14.25 -5.54 -8.23
C ALA A 261 -13.08 -5.13 -9.15
N PHE A 262 -12.02 -4.52 -8.58
CA PHE A 262 -10.80 -4.15 -9.30
C PHE A 262 -9.84 -5.33 -9.54
N GLN A 263 -9.99 -6.46 -8.86
CA GLN A 263 -9.28 -7.70 -9.23
C GLN A 263 -9.82 -8.31 -10.53
N LEU A 264 -11.10 -8.07 -10.84
CA LEU A 264 -11.77 -8.59 -12.04
C LEU A 264 -11.80 -7.60 -13.19
N THR A 265 -12.06 -6.34 -12.86
CA THR A 265 -12.33 -5.29 -13.85
C THR A 265 -11.09 -4.46 -14.05
N ASP A 266 -10.62 -4.42 -15.29
CA ASP A 266 -9.54 -3.54 -15.68
C ASP A 266 -9.96 -2.07 -15.60
N LEU A 267 -9.01 -1.21 -15.22
CA LEU A 267 -9.14 0.21 -15.54
C LEU A 267 -9.26 0.38 -17.06
N SER A 268 -9.93 1.45 -17.49
CA SER A 268 -10.09 1.73 -18.92
C SER A 268 -8.74 1.70 -19.65
N ALA A 269 -8.73 1.19 -20.89
CA ALA A 269 -7.53 1.11 -21.72
C ALA A 269 -6.86 2.48 -21.94
N GLU A 270 -7.60 3.58 -21.77
CA GLU A 270 -7.06 4.93 -21.81
C GLU A 270 -6.18 5.25 -20.60
N TRP A 271 -6.58 4.83 -19.39
CA TRP A 271 -5.84 5.12 -18.16
C TRP A 271 -4.53 4.32 -18.08
N ARG A 272 -4.56 3.06 -18.56
CA ARG A 272 -3.37 2.19 -18.64
C ARG A 272 -2.22 2.71 -19.49
N LYS A 273 -2.44 3.75 -20.29
CA LYS A 273 -1.37 4.42 -21.04
C LYS A 273 -0.49 5.32 -20.15
N TYR A 274 -1.01 5.74 -19.00
CA TYR A 274 -0.39 6.74 -18.12
C TYR A 274 -0.01 6.17 -16.76
N ILE A 275 -0.78 5.20 -16.24
CA ILE A 275 -0.56 4.61 -14.92
C ILE A 275 -0.46 3.08 -14.96
N GLU A 276 0.48 2.54 -14.19
CA GLU A 276 0.56 1.12 -13.85
C GLU A 276 -0.14 0.91 -12.50
N PHE A 277 -1.40 0.47 -12.55
CA PHE A 277 -2.29 0.42 -11.38
C PHE A 277 -2.09 -0.84 -10.54
N HIS A 278 -1.79 -0.66 -9.25
CA HIS A 278 -1.59 -1.73 -8.27
C HIS A 278 -2.60 -1.56 -7.11
N PRO A 279 -3.78 -2.19 -7.18
CA PRO A 279 -4.73 -2.15 -6.07
C PRO A 279 -4.23 -3.01 -4.91
N PHE A 280 -4.43 -2.56 -3.68
CA PHE A 280 -4.25 -3.39 -2.48
C PHE A 280 -5.32 -3.11 -1.44
N ASN A 281 -5.54 -4.07 -0.56
CA ASN A 281 -6.45 -3.97 0.59
C ASN A 281 -5.70 -4.38 1.85
N PHE A 282 -6.01 -3.71 2.95
CA PHE A 282 -5.39 -3.96 4.25
C PHE A 282 -5.51 -5.43 4.72
N TYR A 283 -6.72 -6.00 4.66
CA TYR A 283 -6.98 -7.35 5.18
C TYR A 283 -6.36 -8.43 4.31
N GLU A 284 -6.45 -8.27 2.99
CA GLU A 284 -5.82 -9.19 2.02
C GLU A 284 -4.29 -9.13 2.10
N GLY A 285 -3.72 -7.93 2.31
CA GLY A 285 -2.29 -7.74 2.53
C GLY A 285 -1.80 -8.49 3.77
N TRP A 286 -2.54 -8.38 4.88
CA TRP A 286 -2.26 -9.10 6.11
C TRP A 286 -2.42 -10.62 5.97
N ALA A 287 -3.47 -11.10 5.30
CA ALA A 287 -3.68 -12.52 5.06
C ALA A 287 -2.50 -13.13 4.29
N LYS A 288 -2.03 -12.45 3.24
CA LYS A 288 -0.82 -12.86 2.51
C LYS A 288 0.44 -12.79 3.35
N LYS A 289 0.58 -11.77 4.21
CA LYS A 289 1.74 -11.65 5.07
C LYS A 289 1.88 -12.85 6.01
N ILE A 290 0.75 -13.34 6.53
CA ILE A 290 0.73 -14.49 7.46
C ILE A 290 0.93 -15.80 6.69
N LEU A 291 0.25 -15.97 5.55
CA LEU A 291 0.15 -17.28 4.89
C LEU A 291 1.16 -17.49 3.75
N VAL A 292 1.61 -16.42 3.10
CA VAL A 292 2.50 -16.46 1.93
C VAL A 292 3.91 -16.01 2.31
N SER A 293 4.11 -14.75 2.71
CA SER A 293 5.44 -14.27 3.09
C SER A 293 5.92 -14.86 4.42
N ARG A 294 4.96 -15.18 5.30
CA ARG A 294 5.16 -15.79 6.61
C ARG A 294 6.11 -15.00 7.50
N GLN A 295 6.26 -13.70 7.28
CA GLN A 295 7.22 -12.87 8.01
C GLN A 295 6.63 -11.51 8.36
N TYR A 296 6.87 -11.07 9.59
CA TYR A 296 6.53 -9.74 10.07
C TYR A 296 7.68 -9.12 10.86
N GLY A 297 8.00 -7.85 10.56
CA GLY A 297 9.11 -7.13 11.17
C GLY A 297 10.45 -7.39 10.47
N LYS A 298 11.53 -6.84 11.04
CA LYS A 298 12.91 -7.00 10.56
C LYS A 298 13.86 -7.20 11.74
N GLY A 299 15.02 -7.80 11.48
CA GLY A 299 16.08 -7.98 12.48
C GLY A 299 15.73 -9.00 13.56
N GLU A 300 16.23 -8.80 14.78
CA GLU A 300 16.07 -9.74 15.92
C GLU A 300 14.61 -9.89 16.40
N ASN A 301 13.73 -8.96 16.04
CA ASN A 301 12.31 -8.96 16.41
C ASN A 301 11.40 -9.50 15.29
N CYS A 302 11.96 -10.15 14.26
CA CYS A 302 11.18 -10.74 13.18
C CYS A 302 10.34 -11.91 13.68
N ILE A 303 9.04 -11.89 13.38
CA ILE A 303 8.11 -12.98 13.65
C ILE A 303 8.00 -13.80 12.37
N GLU A 304 8.38 -15.09 12.44
CA GLU A 304 8.13 -16.05 11.38
C GLU A 304 6.87 -16.85 11.69
N TYR A 305 5.89 -16.80 10.80
CA TYR A 305 4.64 -17.54 10.94
C TYR A 305 4.81 -18.98 10.42
N PRO A 306 4.36 -20.00 11.17
CA PRO A 306 4.37 -21.37 10.69
C PRO A 306 3.44 -21.52 9.47
N PRO A 307 3.83 -22.34 8.48
CA PRO A 307 2.96 -22.65 7.36
C PRO A 307 1.77 -23.52 7.83
N LEU A 308 0.60 -23.40 7.17
CA LEU A 308 -0.61 -24.12 7.58
C LEU A 308 -0.47 -25.65 7.52
N ASP A 309 0.30 -26.16 6.55
CA ASP A 309 0.58 -27.58 6.38
C ASP A 309 1.51 -28.15 7.44
N ARG A 310 2.39 -27.33 8.07
CA ARG A 310 3.43 -27.64 9.09
C ARG A 310 4.39 -28.80 8.81
N GLU A 311 3.93 -29.85 8.17
CA GLU A 311 4.61 -31.05 7.71
C GLU A 311 4.24 -31.30 6.22
N ALA A 312 4.98 -32.17 5.55
CA ALA A 312 4.74 -32.44 4.14
C ALA A 312 3.44 -33.25 3.93
N ILE A 313 2.40 -32.63 3.37
CA ILE A 313 1.17 -33.31 2.96
C ILE A 313 1.40 -34.02 1.62
N THR A 314 2.08 -35.16 1.67
CA THR A 314 2.44 -35.96 0.48
C THR A 314 1.25 -36.69 -0.12
N TYR A 315 1.43 -37.32 -1.28
CA TYR A 315 0.40 -38.16 -1.93
C TYR A 315 -0.10 -39.29 -1.02
N GLU A 316 0.77 -39.82 -0.15
CA GLU A 316 0.43 -40.90 0.79
C GLU A 316 -0.03 -40.39 2.17
N SER A 317 -0.15 -39.07 2.34
CA SER A 317 -0.58 -38.49 3.61
C SER A 317 -2.07 -38.74 3.86
N GLU A 318 -2.38 -39.43 4.96
CA GLU A 318 -3.75 -39.54 5.47
C GLU A 318 -4.24 -38.27 6.17
N LYS A 319 -3.34 -37.30 6.41
CA LYS A 319 -3.66 -36.07 7.11
C LYS A 319 -4.20 -35.00 6.17
N HIS A 320 -5.17 -34.23 6.64
CA HIS A 320 -5.64 -33.02 5.96
C HIS A 320 -5.31 -31.75 6.77
N VAL A 321 -5.23 -30.60 6.11
CA VAL A 321 -5.02 -29.33 6.80
C VAL A 321 -6.35 -28.78 7.28
N HIS A 322 -6.41 -28.36 8.54
CA HIS A 322 -7.61 -27.77 9.15
C HIS A 322 -7.28 -26.39 9.73
N LEU A 323 -7.84 -25.36 9.11
CA LEU A 323 -7.76 -23.98 9.60
C LEU A 323 -9.06 -23.60 10.30
N VAL A 324 -9.01 -23.30 11.59
CA VAL A 324 -10.14 -22.81 12.37
C VAL A 324 -10.02 -21.30 12.54
N ILE A 325 -11.06 -20.56 12.16
CA ILE A 325 -11.11 -19.10 12.24
C ILE A 325 -12.22 -18.70 13.20
N ILE A 326 -11.83 -18.15 14.36
CA ILE A 326 -12.74 -17.61 15.37
C ILE A 326 -13.01 -16.14 15.04
N GLY A 327 -14.22 -15.85 14.59
CA GLY A 327 -14.68 -14.53 14.16
C GLY A 327 -14.69 -14.38 12.65
N MET A 328 -15.90 -14.30 12.06
CA MET A 328 -16.14 -14.02 10.65
C MET A 328 -16.05 -12.51 10.35
N SER A 329 -15.01 -11.85 10.88
CA SER A 329 -14.72 -10.46 10.54
C SER A 329 -14.17 -10.32 9.12
N ARG A 330 -14.02 -9.07 8.63
CA ARG A 330 -13.30 -8.79 7.37
C ARG A 330 -11.92 -9.47 7.31
N MET A 331 -11.21 -9.47 8.44
CA MET A 331 -9.91 -10.13 8.58
C MET A 331 -10.04 -11.66 8.56
N GLY A 332 -11.01 -12.22 9.30
CA GLY A 332 -11.24 -13.67 9.30
C GLY A 332 -11.60 -14.20 7.91
N VAL A 333 -12.49 -13.49 7.20
CA VAL A 333 -12.85 -13.80 5.81
C VAL A 333 -11.63 -13.70 4.88
N ALA A 334 -10.79 -12.67 5.01
CA ALA A 334 -9.57 -12.54 4.20
C ALA A 334 -8.62 -13.73 4.40
N ILE A 335 -8.36 -14.12 5.66
CA ILE A 335 -7.51 -15.27 5.98
C ILE A 335 -8.09 -16.56 5.41
N GLY A 336 -9.39 -16.80 5.55
CA GLY A 336 -10.02 -18.00 5.02
C GLY A 336 -9.99 -18.07 3.49
N VAL A 337 -10.20 -16.94 2.81
CA VAL A 337 -10.16 -16.88 1.34
C VAL A 337 -8.74 -17.06 0.80
N GLU A 338 -7.76 -16.39 1.41
CA GLU A 338 -6.35 -16.55 1.02
C GLU A 338 -5.85 -17.97 1.32
N ALA A 339 -6.24 -18.56 2.46
CA ALA A 339 -5.94 -19.96 2.75
C ALA A 339 -6.55 -20.91 1.71
N ALA A 340 -7.78 -20.65 1.25
CA ALA A 340 -8.40 -21.45 0.21
C ALA A 340 -7.63 -21.42 -1.12
N HIS A 341 -6.80 -20.41 -1.40
CA HIS A 341 -5.91 -20.41 -2.56
C HIS A 341 -4.62 -21.24 -2.37
N LEU A 342 -4.31 -21.68 -1.14
CA LEU A 342 -3.04 -22.32 -0.79
C LEU A 342 -3.19 -23.80 -0.39
N LEU A 343 -4.36 -24.21 0.11
CA LEU A 343 -4.59 -25.51 0.75
C LEU A 343 -4.88 -26.67 -0.23
N HIS A 344 -4.09 -26.75 -1.31
CA HIS A 344 -4.22 -27.76 -2.35
C HIS A 344 -3.05 -28.75 -2.29
N PHE A 345 -3.34 -30.04 -2.10
CA PHE A 345 -2.32 -31.04 -1.80
C PHE A 345 -2.49 -32.35 -2.60
N PRO A 346 -1.38 -33.07 -2.84
CA PRO A 346 -1.37 -34.35 -3.58
C PRO A 346 -2.26 -35.47 -3.02
N ASN A 347 -2.47 -35.56 -1.71
CA ASN A 347 -3.28 -36.64 -1.13
C ASN A 347 -4.74 -36.63 -1.62
N PHE A 348 -5.30 -35.45 -1.91
CA PHE A 348 -6.62 -35.34 -2.54
C PHE A 348 -6.65 -35.93 -3.96
N CYS A 349 -5.53 -35.93 -4.67
CA CYS A 349 -5.44 -36.59 -5.98
C CYS A 349 -5.65 -38.10 -5.87
N ARG A 350 -5.21 -38.69 -4.76
CA ARG A 350 -5.39 -40.11 -4.42
C ARG A 350 -6.79 -40.41 -3.89
N ASP A 351 -7.22 -39.67 -2.87
CA ASP A 351 -8.52 -39.87 -2.21
C ASP A 351 -9.29 -38.55 -2.14
N LYS A 352 -10.40 -38.48 -2.90
CA LYS A 352 -11.25 -37.29 -3.00
C LYS A 352 -12.03 -36.98 -1.71
N ASN A 353 -11.94 -37.84 -0.69
CA ASN A 353 -12.53 -37.60 0.63
C ASN A 353 -11.60 -36.80 1.56
N ILE A 354 -10.28 -36.75 1.28
CA ILE A 354 -9.31 -36.04 2.11
C ILE A 354 -9.23 -34.59 1.67
N LYS A 355 -10.16 -33.78 2.16
CA LYS A 355 -10.26 -32.34 1.84
C LYS A 355 -9.59 -31.51 2.92
N SER A 356 -8.89 -30.46 2.53
CA SER A 356 -8.52 -29.39 3.45
C SER A 356 -9.77 -28.67 3.94
N VAL A 357 -9.83 -28.32 5.22
CA VAL A 357 -11.02 -27.75 5.85
C VAL A 357 -10.73 -26.37 6.41
N ILE A 358 -11.62 -25.42 6.12
CA ILE A 358 -11.61 -24.08 6.70
C ILE A 358 -12.90 -23.90 7.50
N THR A 359 -12.81 -23.86 8.82
CA THR A 359 -13.96 -23.76 9.72
C THR A 359 -14.07 -22.36 10.30
N PHE A 360 -15.19 -21.69 10.07
CA PHE A 360 -15.52 -20.42 10.72
C PHE A 360 -16.38 -20.64 11.96
N ILE A 361 -16.02 -19.98 13.06
CA ILE A 361 -16.80 -19.95 14.31
C ILE A 361 -17.22 -18.51 14.59
N ASP A 362 -18.51 -18.23 14.65
CA ASP A 362 -19.03 -16.90 14.99
C ASP A 362 -20.40 -16.97 15.67
N GLU A 363 -20.68 -16.06 16.61
CA GLU A 363 -22.00 -15.95 17.23
C GLU A 363 -23.09 -15.59 16.20
N ASN A 364 -22.72 -14.80 15.18
CA ASN A 364 -23.59 -14.33 14.12
C ASN A 364 -23.39 -15.11 12.81
N ALA A 365 -22.92 -16.36 12.87
CA ALA A 365 -22.58 -17.16 11.69
C ALA A 365 -23.74 -17.25 10.68
N ASP A 366 -25.01 -17.25 11.11
CA ASP A 366 -26.17 -17.19 10.19
C ASP A 366 -26.08 -16.00 9.21
N ARG A 367 -25.79 -14.80 9.71
CA ARG A 367 -25.72 -13.58 8.91
C ARG A 367 -24.46 -13.56 8.04
N GLU A 368 -23.32 -13.84 8.67
CA GLU A 368 -22.01 -13.75 8.01
C GLU A 368 -21.83 -14.84 6.95
N MET A 369 -22.31 -16.07 7.20
CA MET A 369 -22.36 -17.15 6.21
C MET A 369 -23.21 -16.74 5.00
N ASN A 370 -24.40 -16.15 5.21
CA ASN A 370 -25.22 -15.71 4.07
C ASN A 370 -24.53 -14.65 3.21
N PHE A 371 -23.79 -13.72 3.84
CA PHE A 371 -22.98 -12.75 3.10
C PHE A 371 -21.83 -13.42 2.35
N PHE A 372 -21.11 -14.35 2.99
CA PHE A 372 -20.02 -15.12 2.39
C PHE A 372 -20.51 -15.96 1.20
N CYS A 373 -21.60 -16.70 1.36
CA CYS A 373 -22.24 -17.49 0.31
C CYS A 373 -22.77 -16.62 -0.82
N GLY A 374 -23.30 -15.43 -0.52
CA GLY A 374 -23.71 -14.46 -1.53
C GLY A 374 -22.53 -13.95 -2.38
N ARG A 375 -21.40 -13.65 -1.73
CA ARG A 375 -20.18 -13.18 -2.39
C ARG A 375 -19.53 -14.25 -3.26
N TYR A 376 -19.42 -15.48 -2.74
CA TYR A 376 -18.76 -16.60 -3.42
C TYR A 376 -19.78 -17.62 -3.96
N ARG A 377 -20.91 -17.12 -4.47
CA ARG A 377 -22.06 -17.93 -4.90
C ARG A 377 -21.69 -19.13 -5.77
N HIS A 378 -20.77 -18.94 -6.72
CA HIS A 378 -20.44 -19.98 -7.69
C HIS A 378 -19.68 -21.16 -7.07
N TYR A 379 -18.96 -20.95 -5.96
CA TYR A 379 -18.43 -22.06 -5.16
C TYR A 379 -19.59 -22.90 -4.58
N PHE A 380 -20.59 -22.27 -3.96
CA PHE A 380 -21.75 -22.94 -3.37
C PHE A 380 -22.79 -23.44 -4.39
N GLU A 381 -22.61 -23.14 -5.68
CA GLU A 381 -23.37 -23.77 -6.77
C GLU A 381 -22.91 -25.21 -7.02
N ILE A 382 -21.65 -25.52 -6.70
CA ILE A 382 -21.05 -26.85 -6.93
C ILE A 382 -20.63 -27.57 -5.64
N SER A 383 -20.36 -26.86 -4.54
CA SER A 383 -19.85 -27.47 -3.31
C SER A 383 -20.89 -27.45 -2.20
N SER A 384 -20.94 -28.55 -1.48
CA SER A 384 -21.66 -28.70 -0.21
C SER A 384 -20.87 -28.09 0.95
N THR A 385 -21.56 -27.85 2.05
CA THR A 385 -20.98 -27.16 3.22
C THR A 385 -21.67 -27.62 4.49
N HIS A 386 -20.86 -27.93 5.51
CA HIS A 386 -21.38 -28.25 6.84
C HIS A 386 -21.66 -26.97 7.65
N TYR A 387 -22.84 -26.95 8.27
CA TYR A 387 -23.25 -25.93 9.22
C TYR A 387 -23.61 -26.56 10.55
N TYR A 388 -23.09 -26.03 11.65
CA TYR A 388 -23.42 -26.48 13.00
C TYR A 388 -24.00 -25.32 13.81
N ASP A 389 -25.21 -25.48 14.36
CA ASP A 389 -25.72 -24.58 15.40
C ASP A 389 -25.33 -25.16 16.76
N MET A 390 -24.46 -24.44 17.47
CA MET A 390 -23.97 -24.76 18.82
C MET A 390 -24.31 -23.65 19.82
N SER A 391 -25.26 -22.77 19.49
CA SER A 391 -25.65 -21.63 20.35
C SER A 391 -26.31 -22.04 21.68
N LYS A 392 -26.84 -23.26 21.75
CA LYS A 392 -27.50 -23.84 22.93
C LYS A 392 -26.67 -24.92 23.64
N ASP A 393 -25.37 -25.00 23.37
CA ASP A 393 -24.48 -26.05 23.90
C ASP A 393 -24.82 -27.48 23.42
N GLU A 394 -25.75 -27.60 22.46
CA GLU A 394 -26.07 -28.83 21.72
C GLU A 394 -25.58 -28.70 20.28
N ARG A 395 -25.06 -29.78 19.68
CA ARG A 395 -24.59 -29.80 18.29
C ARG A 395 -25.73 -30.15 17.34
N HIS A 396 -26.29 -29.15 16.65
CA HIS A 396 -27.25 -29.37 15.58
C HIS A 396 -26.59 -29.23 14.21
N GLU A 397 -26.38 -30.36 13.54
CA GLU A 397 -25.79 -30.40 12.21
C GLU A 397 -26.83 -30.15 11.12
N ARG A 398 -26.43 -29.34 10.13
CA ARG A 398 -27.17 -29.09 8.90
C ARG A 398 -26.20 -29.17 7.73
N PHE A 399 -26.57 -29.97 6.73
CA PHE A 399 -25.84 -30.02 5.48
C PHE A 399 -26.47 -29.08 4.45
N VAL A 400 -25.67 -28.15 3.91
CA VAL A 400 -26.09 -27.25 2.83
C VAL A 400 -25.64 -27.88 1.52
N LEU A 401 -26.62 -28.31 0.72
CA LEU A 401 -26.37 -28.95 -0.58
C LEU A 401 -26.01 -27.92 -1.67
N PRO A 402 -25.27 -28.33 -2.71
CA PRO A 402 -24.99 -27.47 -3.86
C PRO A 402 -26.28 -26.98 -4.50
N THR A 403 -26.30 -25.70 -4.87
CA THR A 403 -27.55 -25.05 -5.33
C THR A 403 -27.89 -25.29 -6.80
N ARG A 404 -26.91 -25.66 -7.64
CA ARG A 404 -27.11 -25.76 -9.10
C ARG A 404 -26.66 -27.10 -9.70
N PHE A 405 -25.54 -27.66 -9.25
CA PHE A 405 -24.98 -28.88 -9.81
C PHE A 405 -25.15 -30.06 -8.85
N LYS A 406 -25.09 -31.30 -9.36
CA LYS A 406 -25.28 -32.53 -8.58
C LYS A 406 -24.43 -33.67 -9.12
N GLY A 407 -24.21 -34.70 -8.29
CA GLY A 407 -23.47 -35.90 -8.68
C GLY A 407 -22.02 -35.56 -9.04
N LYS A 408 -21.52 -36.10 -10.16
CA LYS A 408 -20.14 -35.88 -10.62
C LYS A 408 -19.77 -34.42 -10.91
N ASP A 409 -20.78 -33.56 -11.15
CA ASP A 409 -20.59 -32.14 -11.45
C ASP A 409 -20.56 -31.26 -10.19
N ALA A 410 -20.70 -31.87 -9.01
CA ALA A 410 -20.65 -31.23 -7.69
C ALA A 410 -19.55 -31.87 -6.81
N ASP A 411 -19.17 -31.18 -5.75
CA ASP A 411 -18.32 -31.66 -4.65
C ASP A 411 -16.91 -32.16 -5.04
N PHE A 412 -16.40 -31.75 -6.19
CA PHE A 412 -15.08 -32.17 -6.71
C PHE A 412 -13.89 -31.30 -6.25
N LEU A 413 -14.13 -30.29 -5.41
CA LEU A 413 -13.07 -29.43 -4.88
C LEU A 413 -12.38 -30.07 -3.67
N ASP A 414 -11.12 -29.71 -3.48
CA ASP A 414 -10.20 -30.20 -2.43
C ASP A 414 -10.20 -29.35 -1.15
N VAL A 415 -10.87 -28.19 -1.16
CA VAL A 415 -11.05 -27.34 0.03
C VAL A 415 -12.53 -27.18 0.33
N GLU A 416 -12.88 -27.38 1.60
CA GLU A 416 -14.22 -27.25 2.14
C GLU A 416 -14.32 -26.10 3.15
N PHE A 417 -15.40 -25.32 3.08
CA PHE A 417 -15.79 -24.39 4.14
C PHE A 417 -16.79 -25.02 5.10
N LYS A 418 -16.60 -24.81 6.40
CA LYS A 418 -17.55 -25.19 7.46
C LYS A 418 -17.89 -23.96 8.29
N PHE A 419 -19.13 -23.91 8.80
CA PHE A 419 -19.61 -22.79 9.60
C PHE A 419 -20.21 -23.29 10.91
N ILE A 420 -19.80 -22.68 12.02
CA ILE A 420 -20.28 -22.99 13.36
C ILE A 420 -20.85 -21.72 13.95
N LYS A 421 -22.13 -21.77 14.30
CA LYS A 421 -22.79 -20.74 15.07
C LYS A 421 -22.60 -20.98 16.56
N GLY A 422 -21.96 -20.03 17.22
CA GLY A 422 -21.80 -20.02 18.67
C GLY A 422 -20.61 -19.20 19.12
N ARG A 423 -20.48 -19.05 20.43
CA ARG A 423 -19.37 -18.32 21.05
C ARG A 423 -18.25 -19.30 21.38
N ALA A 424 -17.03 -19.01 20.95
CA ALA A 424 -15.90 -19.92 21.14
C ALA A 424 -15.57 -20.18 22.62
N GLU A 425 -16.06 -19.34 23.54
CA GLU A 425 -15.95 -19.52 24.99
C GLU A 425 -16.87 -20.63 25.55
N THR A 426 -17.85 -21.12 24.79
CA THR A 426 -18.82 -22.09 25.30
C THR A 426 -18.20 -23.47 25.49
N PRO A 427 -18.64 -24.25 26.50
CA PRO A 427 -18.11 -25.59 26.75
C PRO A 427 -18.18 -26.51 25.53
N ALA A 428 -19.28 -26.49 24.76
CA ALA A 428 -19.39 -27.34 23.58
C ALA A 428 -18.34 -27.03 22.50
N ILE A 429 -18.04 -25.75 22.25
CA ILE A 429 -17.02 -25.37 21.25
C ILE A 429 -15.60 -25.60 21.79
N GLN A 430 -15.36 -25.32 23.07
CA GLN A 430 -14.07 -25.61 23.72
C GLN A 430 -13.76 -27.12 23.69
N ASN A 431 -14.74 -27.97 23.95
CA ASN A 431 -14.59 -29.43 23.83
C ASN A 431 -14.35 -29.86 22.39
N LEU A 432 -15.04 -29.26 21.41
CA LEU A 432 -14.81 -29.53 20.00
C LEU A 432 -13.38 -29.15 19.56
N ILE A 433 -12.85 -28.03 20.04
CA ILE A 433 -11.45 -27.64 19.80
C ILE A 433 -10.50 -28.68 20.40
N LYS A 434 -10.76 -29.19 21.62
CA LYS A 434 -9.97 -30.29 22.21
C LYS A 434 -10.01 -31.56 21.37
N GLU A 435 -11.19 -31.96 20.90
CA GLU A 435 -11.33 -33.11 20.00
C GLU A 435 -10.48 -32.93 18.74
N TRP A 436 -10.44 -31.71 18.19
CA TRP A 436 -9.59 -31.41 17.04
C TRP A 436 -8.09 -31.44 17.35
N VAL A 437 -7.66 -30.97 18.52
CA VAL A 437 -6.25 -31.04 18.91
C VAL A 437 -5.75 -32.49 18.92
N HIS A 438 -6.57 -33.42 19.42
CA HIS A 438 -6.22 -34.84 19.56
C HIS A 438 -6.47 -35.68 18.30
N ASP A 439 -6.99 -35.09 17.23
CA ASP A 439 -7.22 -35.79 15.96
C ASP A 439 -5.91 -35.89 15.16
N SER A 440 -5.31 -37.08 15.19
CA SER A 440 -4.08 -37.39 14.43
C SER A 440 -4.23 -37.30 12.91
N GLY A 441 -5.47 -37.29 12.39
CA GLY A 441 -5.79 -37.19 10.98
C GLY A 441 -5.80 -35.77 10.42
N GLN A 442 -5.46 -34.76 11.24
CA GLN A 442 -5.42 -33.37 10.78
C GLN A 442 -4.21 -32.58 11.27
N VAL A 443 -3.86 -31.56 10.49
CA VAL A 443 -2.92 -30.51 10.86
C VAL A 443 -3.71 -29.26 11.22
N LEU A 444 -3.91 -29.05 12.51
CA LEU A 444 -4.70 -27.93 13.03
C LEU A 444 -3.88 -26.63 13.10
N THR A 445 -4.51 -25.51 12.73
CA THR A 445 -4.08 -24.13 13.01
C THR A 445 -5.31 -23.29 13.40
N ILE A 446 -5.18 -22.39 14.38
CA ILE A 446 -6.28 -21.54 14.86
C ILE A 446 -5.96 -20.07 14.59
N ALA A 447 -6.90 -19.32 14.01
CA ALA A 447 -6.81 -17.88 13.84
C ALA A 447 -7.95 -17.18 14.58
N VAL A 448 -7.61 -16.30 15.52
CA VAL A 448 -8.55 -15.48 16.29
C VAL A 448 -8.66 -14.09 15.69
N CYS A 449 -9.80 -13.85 15.05
CA CYS A 449 -10.06 -12.72 14.15
C CYS A 449 -11.23 -11.85 14.63
N LEU A 450 -11.53 -11.79 15.92
CA LEU A 450 -12.62 -10.95 16.45
C LEU A 450 -12.37 -9.46 16.13
N ASN A 451 -13.47 -8.69 16.02
CA ASN A 451 -13.40 -7.28 15.63
C ASN A 451 -12.78 -6.37 16.69
N TYR A 452 -12.82 -6.77 17.96
CA TYR A 452 -12.27 -6.00 19.06
C TYR A 452 -10.96 -6.65 19.55
N PRO A 453 -9.79 -6.02 19.33
CA PRO A 453 -8.48 -6.65 19.61
C PRO A 453 -8.30 -7.20 21.04
N PRO A 454 -8.81 -6.54 22.11
CA PRO A 454 -8.75 -7.12 23.46
C PRO A 454 -9.55 -8.42 23.60
N GLN A 455 -10.67 -8.57 22.91
CA GLN A 455 -11.41 -9.84 22.86
C GLN A 455 -10.63 -10.91 22.10
N SER A 456 -10.03 -10.56 20.95
CA SER A 456 -9.16 -11.49 20.22
C SER A 456 -8.01 -11.98 21.09
N MET A 457 -7.38 -11.07 21.83
CA MET A 457 -6.32 -11.40 22.77
C MET A 457 -6.79 -12.36 23.87
N ALA A 458 -7.89 -12.02 24.54
CA ALA A 458 -8.45 -12.85 25.60
C ALA A 458 -8.79 -14.25 25.08
N MET A 459 -9.50 -14.34 23.96
CA MET A 459 -9.85 -15.61 23.32
C MET A 459 -8.60 -16.43 22.98
N GLY A 460 -7.58 -15.82 22.36
CA GLY A 460 -6.34 -16.51 22.02
C GLY A 460 -5.53 -17.02 23.22
N LEU A 461 -5.76 -16.49 24.42
CA LEU A 461 -5.13 -16.94 25.68
C LEU A 461 -6.03 -17.89 26.51
N TYR A 462 -7.32 -17.95 26.21
CA TYR A 462 -8.33 -18.77 26.90
C TYR A 462 -8.77 -20.02 26.12
N LEU A 463 -8.07 -20.35 25.02
CA LEU A 463 -8.22 -21.65 24.36
C LEU A 463 -7.87 -22.81 25.32
N PRO A 464 -8.33 -24.04 25.04
CA PRO A 464 -8.01 -25.21 25.85
C PRO A 464 -6.51 -25.40 26.07
N ASP A 465 -6.12 -25.90 27.26
CA ASP A 465 -4.71 -26.16 27.58
C ASP A 465 -4.04 -27.10 26.57
N ASP A 466 -4.80 -28.07 26.05
CA ASP A 466 -4.38 -29.01 25.01
C ASP A 466 -3.81 -28.30 23.76
N VAL A 467 -4.36 -27.14 23.38
CA VAL A 467 -3.88 -26.35 22.22
C VAL A 467 -2.42 -25.92 22.43
N TYR A 468 -2.09 -25.51 23.67
CA TYR A 468 -0.75 -25.04 24.02
C TYR A 468 0.21 -26.20 24.26
N ASP A 469 -0.25 -27.25 24.93
CA ASP A 469 0.54 -28.43 25.26
C ASP A 469 1.01 -29.15 23.99
N GLU A 470 0.15 -29.22 22.96
CA GLU A 470 0.46 -29.80 21.64
C GLU A 470 1.07 -28.78 20.65
N ASN A 471 1.44 -27.58 21.11
CA ASN A 471 2.06 -26.52 20.31
C ASN A 471 1.29 -26.18 19.02
N ILE A 472 -0.04 -26.16 19.08
CA ILE A 472 -0.88 -25.76 17.94
C ILE A 472 -0.69 -24.25 17.69
N PRO A 473 -0.38 -23.82 16.46
CA PRO A 473 -0.25 -22.40 16.18
C PRO A 473 -1.57 -21.65 16.36
N VAL A 474 -1.51 -20.54 17.11
CA VAL A 474 -2.64 -19.63 17.33
C VAL A 474 -2.26 -18.23 16.82
N PHE A 475 -2.87 -17.80 15.73
CA PHE A 475 -2.72 -16.44 15.22
C PHE A 475 -3.75 -15.55 15.91
N VAL A 476 -3.32 -14.43 16.49
CA VAL A 476 -4.20 -13.54 17.26
C VAL A 476 -4.16 -12.13 16.69
N ARG A 477 -5.33 -11.63 16.25
CA ARG A 477 -5.46 -10.26 15.72
C ARG A 477 -5.19 -9.22 16.82
N GLN A 478 -4.29 -8.30 16.53
CA GLN A 478 -3.93 -7.08 17.26
C GLN A 478 -3.98 -5.90 16.29
N GLU A 479 -4.21 -4.67 16.77
CA GLU A 479 -4.23 -3.47 15.90
C GLU A 479 -3.09 -2.50 16.18
N THR A 480 -2.65 -2.39 17.45
CA THR A 480 -1.73 -1.32 17.88
C THR A 480 -0.33 -1.83 18.21
N SER A 481 -0.19 -2.97 18.88
CA SER A 481 1.12 -3.47 19.28
C SER A 481 1.14 -4.99 19.39
N SER A 482 2.23 -5.57 18.91
CA SER A 482 2.59 -6.98 19.07
C SER A 482 3.37 -7.27 20.37
N ALA A 483 3.80 -6.23 21.11
CA ALA A 483 4.79 -6.36 22.19
C ALA A 483 4.43 -7.37 23.28
N LEU A 484 3.16 -7.39 23.71
CA LEU A 484 2.71 -8.32 24.76
C LEU A 484 2.79 -9.77 24.30
N LEU A 485 2.29 -10.08 23.10
CA LEU A 485 2.33 -11.43 22.56
C LEU A 485 3.77 -11.84 22.20
N ASN A 486 4.61 -10.91 21.73
CA ASN A 486 6.02 -11.17 21.54
C ASN A 486 6.73 -11.51 22.86
N MET A 487 6.40 -10.82 23.96
CA MET A 487 6.93 -11.14 25.28
C MET A 487 6.46 -12.53 25.76
N LEU A 488 5.20 -12.90 25.52
CA LEU A 488 4.64 -14.20 25.88
C LEU A 488 5.18 -15.35 25.01
N ASN A 489 5.49 -15.06 23.74
CA ASN A 489 6.09 -15.99 22.79
C ASN A 489 7.60 -16.14 23.03
N SER A 490 8.29 -15.07 23.46
CA SER A 490 9.73 -15.06 23.65
C SER A 490 10.17 -16.18 24.60
N LYS A 491 10.94 -17.13 24.06
CA LYS A 491 11.64 -18.11 24.87
C LYS A 491 12.59 -17.36 25.79
N LYS A 492 12.29 -17.27 27.09
CA LYS A 492 13.36 -16.99 28.04
C LYS A 492 14.36 -18.13 27.87
N LYS A 493 15.62 -17.79 27.56
CA LYS A 493 16.68 -18.73 27.17
C LYS A 493 16.93 -19.86 28.18
N ASP A 494 16.33 -19.79 29.37
CA ASP A 494 16.53 -20.71 30.50
C ASP A 494 15.34 -21.64 30.80
N GLU A 495 14.17 -21.49 30.16
CA GLU A 495 12.99 -22.36 30.38
C GLU A 495 12.64 -23.19 29.14
N ALA A 496 12.59 -24.52 29.30
CA ALA A 496 12.39 -25.46 28.20
C ALA A 496 10.95 -25.49 27.66
N ILE A 497 9.95 -24.99 28.42
CA ILE A 497 8.53 -25.06 28.08
C ILE A 497 7.86 -23.73 28.44
N HIS A 498 7.34 -23.02 27.43
CA HIS A 498 6.50 -21.83 27.61
C HIS A 498 5.13 -22.06 27.00
N LYS A 499 4.08 -21.92 27.83
CA LYS A 499 2.68 -22.15 27.45
C LYS A 499 2.26 -21.42 26.16
N TYR A 500 2.66 -20.16 25.99
CA TYR A 500 2.22 -19.33 24.86
C TYR A 500 3.26 -19.22 23.73
N SER A 501 4.21 -20.16 23.64
CA SER A 501 5.29 -20.14 22.65
C SER A 501 4.83 -20.21 21.19
N HIS A 502 3.61 -20.69 20.92
CA HIS A 502 3.03 -20.83 19.58
C HIS A 502 1.85 -19.88 19.35
N VAL A 503 1.77 -18.80 20.13
CA VAL A 503 0.79 -17.71 19.95
C VAL A 503 1.47 -16.55 19.23
N PHE A 504 0.94 -16.16 18.06
CA PHE A 504 1.55 -15.16 17.19
C PHE A 504 0.62 -13.96 16.97
N PRO A 505 1.07 -12.72 17.21
CA PRO A 505 0.28 -11.52 16.91
C PRO A 505 0.24 -11.26 15.40
N PHE A 506 -0.86 -10.71 14.90
CA PHE A 506 -0.95 -10.19 13.53
C PHE A 506 -1.99 -9.06 13.40
N GLY A 507 -1.99 -8.32 12.29
CA GLY A 507 -3.07 -7.37 11.99
C GLY A 507 -2.83 -5.92 12.41
N MET A 508 -1.60 -5.57 12.80
CA MET A 508 -1.24 -4.21 13.22
C MET A 508 -1.46 -3.21 12.09
N LEU A 509 -1.93 -2.01 12.44
CA LEU A 509 -2.31 -0.97 11.47
C LEU A 509 -1.10 -0.33 10.77
N ASP A 510 0.07 -0.41 11.37
CA ASP A 510 1.30 0.25 10.94
C ASP A 510 2.01 -0.44 9.78
N ASN A 511 1.78 -1.73 9.54
CA ASN A 511 2.63 -2.52 8.63
C ASN A 511 1.85 -3.61 7.88
N CYS A 512 0.78 -3.20 7.20
CA CYS A 512 -0.04 -4.10 6.39
C CYS A 512 0.49 -4.34 4.97
N TYR A 513 1.28 -3.40 4.43
CA TYR A 513 1.76 -3.42 3.05
C TYR A 513 3.26 -3.66 3.03
N ASP A 514 3.68 -4.66 2.26
CA ASP A 514 5.07 -4.89 1.92
C ASP A 514 5.32 -4.44 0.49
N LEU A 515 6.49 -3.85 0.24
CA LEU A 515 7.04 -3.68 -1.11
C LEU A 515 7.40 -5.06 -1.71
N ASP A 516 6.39 -5.90 -1.95
CA ASP A 516 6.52 -7.29 -2.37
C ASP A 516 6.92 -7.39 -3.86
N LYS A 517 8.19 -7.08 -4.12
CA LYS A 517 8.80 -7.20 -5.44
C LYS A 517 9.03 -8.65 -5.82
N LYS A 518 9.26 -9.52 -4.83
CA LYS A 518 9.57 -10.93 -5.04
C LYS A 518 8.38 -11.64 -5.67
N SER A 519 7.22 -11.63 -5.02
CA SER A 519 6.06 -12.36 -5.55
C SER A 519 5.53 -11.74 -6.84
N ARG A 520 5.66 -10.41 -6.99
CA ARG A 520 5.35 -9.74 -8.27
C ARG A 520 6.24 -10.27 -9.40
N ARG A 521 7.54 -10.39 -9.17
CA ARG A 521 8.47 -10.93 -10.15
C ARG A 521 8.18 -12.40 -10.46
N GLU A 522 7.86 -13.20 -9.45
CA GLU A 522 7.42 -14.59 -9.64
C GLU A 522 6.20 -14.68 -10.56
N GLY A 523 5.17 -13.86 -10.31
CA GLY A 523 3.99 -13.76 -11.17
C GLY A 523 4.34 -13.34 -12.60
N GLN A 524 5.30 -12.43 -12.79
CA GLN A 524 5.78 -12.03 -14.12
C GLN A 524 6.46 -13.18 -14.87
N ILE A 525 7.26 -14.00 -14.18
CA ILE A 525 7.89 -15.19 -14.77
C ILE A 525 6.83 -16.24 -15.14
N ILE A 526 5.82 -16.45 -14.31
CA ILE A 526 4.69 -17.34 -14.62
C ILE A 526 3.96 -16.87 -15.88
N ASN A 527 3.71 -15.56 -16.00
CA ASN A 527 3.14 -15.02 -17.24
C ASN A 527 4.02 -15.32 -18.46
N TYR A 528 5.33 -15.09 -18.33
CA TYR A 528 6.27 -15.38 -19.40
C TYR A 528 6.24 -16.86 -19.82
N ILE A 529 6.12 -17.79 -18.87
CA ILE A 529 5.97 -19.23 -19.17
C ILE A 529 4.69 -19.49 -19.98
N TYR A 530 3.56 -18.88 -19.61
CA TYR A 530 2.31 -18.97 -20.39
C TYR A 530 2.47 -18.44 -21.81
N ASP A 531 3.02 -17.22 -21.96
CA ASP A 531 3.22 -16.59 -23.26
C ASP A 531 4.17 -17.40 -24.15
N PHE A 532 5.25 -17.93 -23.56
CA PHE A 532 6.24 -18.74 -24.25
C PHE A 532 5.62 -20.07 -24.73
N LYS A 533 4.85 -20.74 -23.87
CA LYS A 533 4.10 -21.95 -24.24
C LYS A 533 3.15 -21.68 -25.40
N ASN A 534 2.40 -20.58 -25.37
CA ASN A 534 1.47 -20.22 -26.44
C ASN A 534 2.16 -20.00 -27.78
N LYS A 535 3.40 -19.50 -27.76
CA LYS A 535 4.17 -19.16 -28.97
C LYS A 535 5.01 -20.32 -29.50
N TYR A 536 5.59 -21.13 -28.62
CA TYR A 536 6.60 -22.13 -28.96
C TYR A 536 6.23 -23.57 -28.58
N GLY A 537 5.18 -23.78 -27.77
CA GLY A 537 4.66 -25.10 -27.40
C GLY A 537 5.41 -25.82 -26.26
N ASN A 538 6.45 -25.22 -25.68
CA ASN A 538 7.27 -25.81 -24.63
C ASN A 538 7.58 -24.80 -23.50
N VAL A 539 8.29 -25.25 -22.46
CA VAL A 539 8.71 -24.42 -21.31
C VAL A 539 10.00 -23.67 -21.66
N PRO A 540 10.12 -22.37 -21.31
CA PRO A 540 11.35 -21.62 -21.53
C PRO A 540 12.54 -22.15 -20.71
N GLN A 541 13.74 -22.11 -21.28
CA GLN A 541 14.97 -22.55 -20.61
C GLN A 541 15.65 -21.45 -19.78
N SER A 542 15.37 -20.18 -20.08
CA SER A 542 15.99 -19.02 -19.42
C SER A 542 14.96 -17.90 -19.23
N CYS A 543 15.16 -17.11 -18.18
CA CYS A 543 14.33 -15.94 -17.90
C CYS A 543 14.82 -14.74 -18.74
N PRO A 544 13.93 -13.96 -19.39
CA PRO A 544 14.32 -12.74 -20.08
C PRO A 544 14.66 -11.62 -19.08
N PRO A 545 15.25 -10.51 -19.53
CA PRO A 545 15.54 -9.38 -18.66
C PRO A 545 14.26 -8.74 -18.07
N ASP A 546 14.37 -8.12 -16.89
CA ASP A 546 13.22 -7.62 -16.11
C ASP A 546 12.36 -6.58 -16.85
N ASN A 547 12.93 -5.81 -17.79
CA ASN A 547 12.16 -4.86 -18.59
C ASN A 547 11.18 -5.58 -19.53
N GLU A 548 11.56 -6.71 -20.13
CA GLU A 548 10.67 -7.50 -21.00
C GLU A 548 9.54 -8.16 -20.18
N LEU A 549 9.87 -8.68 -19.00
CA LEU A 549 8.88 -9.21 -18.06
C LEU A 549 7.85 -8.15 -17.68
N LYS A 550 8.33 -6.94 -17.33
CA LYS A 550 7.47 -5.82 -16.96
C LYS A 550 6.61 -5.34 -18.12
N ASP A 551 7.17 -5.27 -19.33
CA ASP A 551 6.44 -4.85 -20.53
C ASP A 551 5.33 -5.84 -20.91
N SER A 552 5.54 -7.14 -20.74
CA SER A 552 4.48 -8.14 -20.95
C SER A 552 3.42 -8.05 -19.84
N TRP A 553 3.87 -7.97 -18.58
CA TRP A 553 3.00 -7.85 -17.41
C TRP A 553 2.01 -6.68 -17.52
N ASN A 554 2.49 -5.53 -17.95
CA ASN A 554 1.67 -4.31 -18.06
C ASN A 554 0.60 -4.40 -19.16
N LYS A 555 0.70 -5.34 -20.10
CA LYS A 555 -0.30 -5.57 -21.16
C LYS A 555 -1.40 -6.55 -20.71
N LEU A 556 -1.20 -7.29 -19.62
CA LEU A 556 -2.18 -8.22 -19.11
C LEU A 556 -3.40 -7.51 -18.53
N SER A 557 -4.52 -8.24 -18.46
CA SER A 557 -5.62 -7.85 -17.58
C SER A 557 -5.22 -8.08 -16.12
N VAL A 558 -5.79 -7.28 -15.22
CA VAL A 558 -5.57 -7.38 -13.77
C VAL A 558 -6.02 -8.76 -13.28
N SER A 559 -7.09 -9.32 -13.83
CA SER A 559 -7.53 -10.68 -13.53
C SER A 559 -6.50 -11.77 -13.86
N LEU A 560 -5.73 -11.59 -14.94
CA LEU A 560 -4.64 -12.52 -15.30
C LEU A 560 -3.40 -12.28 -14.45
N GLN A 561 -3.08 -11.02 -14.14
CA GLN A 561 -2.02 -10.68 -13.19
C GLN A 561 -2.28 -11.35 -11.82
N TRP A 562 -3.50 -11.27 -11.31
CA TRP A 562 -3.90 -11.94 -10.07
C TRP A 562 -3.79 -13.46 -10.16
N SER A 563 -4.25 -14.06 -11.26
CA SER A 563 -4.12 -15.51 -11.47
C SER A 563 -2.66 -15.98 -11.42
N ASN A 564 -1.75 -15.22 -12.04
CA ASN A 564 -0.32 -15.51 -11.99
C ASN A 564 0.26 -15.33 -10.58
N LEU A 565 -0.18 -14.33 -9.83
CA LEU A 565 0.23 -14.12 -8.43
C LEU A 565 -0.23 -15.28 -7.52
N TYR A 566 -1.48 -15.72 -7.63
CA TYR A 566 -1.99 -16.83 -6.83
C TYR A 566 -1.27 -18.15 -7.16
N SER A 567 -0.92 -18.36 -8.43
CA SER A 567 -0.07 -19.49 -8.83
C SER A 567 1.31 -19.40 -8.18
N ALA A 568 1.94 -18.20 -8.17
CA ALA A 568 3.22 -17.97 -7.48
C ALA A 568 3.16 -18.25 -5.97
N TYR A 569 2.16 -17.70 -5.27
CA TYR A 569 1.99 -17.88 -3.83
C TYR A 569 1.87 -19.37 -3.42
N SER A 570 1.25 -20.17 -4.28
CA SER A 570 1.05 -21.61 -4.06
C SER A 570 2.28 -22.49 -4.37
N ILE A 571 3.38 -21.95 -4.90
CA ILE A 571 4.57 -22.75 -5.25
C ILE A 571 5.18 -23.38 -3.99
N SER A 572 5.30 -22.60 -2.91
CA SER A 572 5.94 -23.06 -1.68
C SER A 572 5.24 -24.29 -1.04
N PRO A 573 3.91 -24.29 -0.79
CA PRO A 573 3.24 -25.48 -0.27
C PRO A 573 3.31 -26.69 -1.22
N LYS A 574 3.27 -26.49 -2.55
CA LYS A 574 3.45 -27.59 -3.52
C LYS A 574 4.82 -28.24 -3.40
N LEU A 575 5.89 -27.44 -3.33
CA LEU A 575 7.24 -27.98 -3.20
C LEU A 575 7.43 -28.72 -1.86
N ARG A 576 6.90 -28.18 -0.75
CA ARG A 576 6.91 -28.88 0.54
C ARG A 576 6.17 -30.22 0.48
N SER A 577 5.03 -30.29 -0.22
CA SER A 577 4.25 -31.52 -0.37
C SER A 577 5.00 -32.67 -1.08
N ILE A 578 6.06 -32.37 -1.83
CA ILE A 578 6.93 -33.36 -2.47
C ILE A 578 8.34 -33.44 -1.82
N GLY A 579 8.50 -32.85 -0.64
CA GLY A 579 9.75 -32.90 0.14
C GLY A 579 10.85 -31.94 -0.30
N ILE A 580 10.54 -30.92 -1.10
CA ILE A 580 11.49 -29.89 -1.55
C ILE A 580 11.28 -28.62 -0.72
N THR A 581 12.21 -28.31 0.19
CA THR A 581 12.13 -27.11 1.05
C THR A 581 13.14 -26.04 0.70
N ASP A 582 14.35 -26.40 0.25
CA ASP A 582 15.45 -25.46 0.01
C ASP A 582 16.32 -25.87 -1.18
N GLY A 583 16.97 -24.86 -1.79
CA GLY A 583 18.01 -25.05 -2.80
C GLY A 583 17.52 -25.00 -4.26
N TYR A 584 18.37 -25.49 -5.16
CA TYR A 584 18.08 -25.52 -6.59
C TYR A 584 16.96 -26.52 -6.88
N VAL A 585 15.84 -26.04 -7.41
CA VAL A 585 14.66 -26.87 -7.67
C VAL A 585 14.78 -27.53 -9.04
N LYS A 586 14.52 -28.84 -9.09
CA LYS A 586 14.33 -29.62 -10.31
C LYS A 586 13.18 -30.60 -10.09
N LEU A 587 12.27 -30.69 -11.06
CA LEU A 587 11.13 -31.60 -11.02
C LEU A 587 11.30 -32.70 -12.07
N ASP A 588 10.94 -33.93 -11.70
CA ASP A 588 10.79 -35.02 -12.67
C ASP A 588 9.38 -35.05 -13.30
N ASN A 589 9.17 -35.93 -14.29
CA ASN A 589 7.90 -35.99 -15.02
C ASN A 589 6.71 -36.46 -14.18
N ASP A 590 6.95 -37.30 -13.18
CA ASP A 590 5.89 -37.84 -12.31
C ASP A 590 5.44 -36.75 -11.33
N GLN A 591 6.40 -36.03 -10.73
CA GLN A 591 6.16 -34.84 -9.93
C GLN A 591 5.43 -33.76 -10.72
N ILE A 592 5.82 -33.50 -11.97
CA ILE A 592 5.13 -32.52 -12.84
C ILE A 592 3.68 -32.93 -13.10
N THR A 593 3.43 -34.21 -13.33
CA THR A 593 2.07 -34.71 -13.63
C THR A 593 1.19 -34.61 -12.39
N LEU A 594 1.69 -35.01 -11.23
CA LEU A 594 0.98 -34.92 -9.96
C LEU A 594 0.66 -33.47 -9.59
N LEU A 595 1.68 -32.58 -9.62
CA LEU A 595 1.49 -31.18 -9.26
C LEU A 595 0.65 -30.40 -10.29
N ALA A 596 0.52 -30.89 -11.53
CA ALA A 596 -0.40 -30.32 -12.50
C ALA A 596 -1.87 -30.53 -12.11
N GLU A 597 -2.23 -31.68 -11.55
CA GLU A 597 -3.58 -31.89 -10.99
C GLU A 597 -3.82 -30.97 -9.79
N VAL A 598 -2.83 -30.83 -8.91
CA VAL A 598 -2.89 -29.90 -7.75
C VAL A 598 -3.05 -28.45 -8.21
N GLU A 599 -2.31 -28.02 -9.25
CA GLU A 599 -2.46 -26.67 -9.82
C GLU A 599 -3.85 -26.44 -10.42
N HIS A 600 -4.45 -27.46 -11.04
CA HIS A 600 -5.81 -27.35 -11.56
C HIS A 600 -6.86 -27.23 -10.45
N ASN A 601 -6.71 -27.96 -9.34
CA ASN A 601 -7.59 -27.81 -8.18
C ASN A 601 -7.50 -26.38 -7.59
N ARG A 602 -6.28 -25.86 -7.46
CA ARG A 602 -6.03 -24.46 -7.07
C ARG A 602 -6.66 -23.47 -8.03
N TRP A 603 -6.51 -23.69 -9.33
CA TRP A 603 -7.08 -22.83 -10.37
C TRP A 603 -8.61 -22.85 -10.35
N ASN A 604 -9.24 -24.01 -10.14
CA ASN A 604 -10.69 -24.12 -9.97
C ASN A 604 -11.18 -23.26 -8.80
N MET A 605 -10.53 -23.40 -7.64
CA MET A 605 -10.85 -22.60 -6.45
C MET A 605 -10.69 -21.10 -6.73
N GLU A 606 -9.57 -20.70 -7.33
CA GLU A 606 -9.30 -19.31 -7.71
C GLU A 606 -10.42 -18.74 -8.58
N LYS A 607 -10.80 -19.45 -9.64
CA LYS A 607 -11.83 -18.97 -10.58
C LYS A 607 -13.20 -18.87 -9.91
N LEU A 608 -13.58 -19.81 -9.06
CA LEU A 608 -14.85 -19.76 -8.33
C LEU A 608 -14.91 -18.60 -7.35
N LEU A 609 -13.83 -18.33 -6.62
CA LEU A 609 -13.73 -17.20 -5.68
C LEU A 609 -13.69 -15.85 -6.40
N LEU A 610 -13.12 -15.80 -7.61
CA LEU A 610 -13.18 -14.65 -8.51
C LEU A 610 -14.56 -14.46 -9.17
N GLY A 611 -15.51 -15.38 -8.98
CA GLY A 611 -16.86 -15.26 -9.53
C GLY A 611 -17.04 -15.85 -10.93
N PHE A 612 -16.08 -16.64 -11.43
CA PHE A 612 -16.35 -17.52 -12.56
C PHE A 612 -17.18 -18.73 -12.12
N ARG A 613 -17.87 -19.34 -13.09
CA ARG A 613 -18.67 -20.54 -12.85
C ARG A 613 -18.50 -21.61 -13.92
N LYS A 614 -18.82 -22.83 -13.53
CA LYS A 614 -19.00 -23.96 -14.44
C LYS A 614 -20.20 -23.70 -15.40
N PRO A 615 -20.09 -24.07 -16.69
CA PRO A 615 -21.25 -24.05 -17.60
C PRO A 615 -22.27 -25.14 -17.25
N THR A 616 -23.53 -24.93 -17.58
CA THR A 616 -24.49 -26.04 -17.68
C THR A 616 -24.22 -26.87 -18.94
N ALA A 617 -24.80 -28.08 -19.02
CA ALA A 617 -24.68 -28.93 -20.22
C ALA A 617 -25.10 -28.18 -21.50
N GLU A 618 -26.21 -27.44 -21.45
CA GLU A 618 -26.70 -26.61 -22.58
C GLU A 618 -25.71 -25.49 -22.97
N GLU A 619 -25.11 -24.82 -21.97
CA GLU A 619 -24.12 -23.77 -22.24
C GLU A 619 -22.81 -24.36 -22.78
N GLU A 620 -22.44 -25.55 -22.33
CA GLU A 620 -21.25 -26.26 -22.78
C GLU A 620 -21.35 -26.64 -24.26
N GLU A 621 -22.51 -27.11 -24.72
CA GLU A 621 -22.78 -27.35 -26.14
C GLU A 621 -22.59 -26.08 -26.98
N LEU A 622 -23.08 -24.94 -26.50
CA LEU A 622 -22.91 -23.65 -27.18
C LEU A 622 -21.44 -23.20 -27.20
N ILE A 623 -20.72 -23.37 -26.09
CA ILE A 623 -19.30 -23.02 -25.96
C ILE A 623 -18.44 -23.84 -26.93
N TYR A 624 -18.72 -25.14 -27.07
CA TYR A 624 -17.97 -25.99 -27.99
C TYR A 624 -18.45 -25.88 -29.44
N GLY A 625 -19.68 -25.43 -29.67
CA GLY A 625 -20.22 -25.19 -31.00
C GLY A 625 -19.55 -24.04 -31.76
N SER A 626 -18.99 -23.04 -31.05
CA SER A 626 -18.28 -21.92 -31.68
C SER A 626 -17.25 -21.27 -30.76
N LYS A 627 -16.07 -20.98 -31.30
CA LYS A 627 -15.02 -20.21 -30.61
C LYS A 627 -15.52 -18.83 -30.14
N GLU A 628 -16.38 -18.18 -30.93
CA GLU A 628 -16.96 -16.88 -30.58
C GLU A 628 -17.85 -16.99 -29.33
N MET A 629 -18.68 -18.04 -29.26
CA MET A 629 -19.50 -18.29 -28.09
C MET A 629 -18.64 -18.58 -26.86
N GLY A 630 -17.58 -19.37 -27.00
CA GLY A 630 -16.59 -19.59 -25.94
C GLY A 630 -16.00 -18.29 -25.40
N ASP A 631 -15.60 -17.36 -26.28
CA ASP A 631 -15.09 -16.04 -25.89
C ASP A 631 -16.15 -15.18 -25.20
N ILE A 632 -17.40 -15.19 -25.67
CA ILE A 632 -18.52 -14.46 -25.05
C ILE A 632 -18.79 -14.99 -23.65
N PHE A 633 -18.92 -16.31 -23.48
CA PHE A 633 -19.18 -16.93 -22.19
C PHE A 633 -18.05 -16.67 -21.20
N LYS A 634 -16.79 -16.83 -21.64
CA LYS A 634 -15.62 -16.58 -20.81
C LYS A 634 -15.47 -15.12 -20.40
N LYS A 635 -15.51 -14.18 -21.36
CA LYS A 635 -15.15 -12.77 -21.12
C LYS A 635 -16.33 -11.90 -20.65
N LYS A 636 -17.56 -12.21 -21.05
CA LYS A 636 -18.75 -11.39 -20.73
C LYS A 636 -19.65 -12.01 -19.67
N ARG A 637 -19.66 -13.36 -19.55
CA ARG A 637 -20.55 -14.08 -18.62
C ARG A 637 -19.81 -14.81 -17.50
N PHE A 638 -18.47 -14.72 -17.47
CA PHE A 638 -17.63 -15.39 -16.48
C PHE A 638 -17.91 -16.89 -16.36
N VAL A 639 -18.13 -17.56 -17.50
CA VAL A 639 -18.35 -19.01 -17.56
C VAL A 639 -17.14 -19.67 -18.20
N HIS A 640 -16.51 -20.61 -17.51
CA HIS A 640 -15.31 -21.28 -18.00
C HIS A 640 -15.50 -22.80 -18.09
N PRO A 641 -15.34 -23.42 -19.28
CA PRO A 641 -15.56 -24.85 -19.45
C PRO A 641 -14.61 -25.68 -18.60
N ASP A 642 -13.35 -25.26 -18.42
CA ASP A 642 -12.37 -26.03 -17.66
C ASP A 642 -12.64 -26.07 -16.13
N ILE A 643 -13.68 -25.42 -15.59
CA ILE A 643 -14.08 -25.59 -14.18
C ILE A 643 -14.75 -26.97 -14.01
N ARG A 644 -13.92 -27.99 -13.80
CA ARG A 644 -14.30 -29.42 -13.70
C ARG A 644 -13.15 -30.23 -13.09
N PRO A 645 -13.38 -31.50 -12.71
CA PRO A 645 -12.31 -32.40 -12.26
C PRO A 645 -11.18 -32.52 -13.31
N TYR A 646 -9.95 -32.70 -12.85
CA TYR A 646 -8.77 -32.81 -13.75
C TYR A 646 -8.92 -33.91 -14.79
N ASP A 647 -9.45 -35.07 -14.41
CA ASP A 647 -9.62 -36.21 -15.32
C ASP A 647 -10.55 -35.92 -16.51
N GLU A 648 -11.50 -35.01 -16.34
CA GLU A 648 -12.46 -34.60 -17.38
C GLU A 648 -11.92 -33.49 -18.30
N LEU A 649 -10.71 -32.96 -18.03
CA LEU A 649 -10.09 -31.95 -18.88
C LEU A 649 -9.64 -32.53 -20.22
N LYS A 650 -9.72 -31.70 -21.25
CA LYS A 650 -9.07 -31.97 -22.53
C LYS A 650 -7.55 -31.95 -22.36
N GLU A 651 -6.85 -32.79 -23.13
CA GLU A 651 -5.39 -32.88 -23.09
C GLU A 651 -4.70 -31.53 -23.38
N SER A 652 -5.32 -30.70 -24.24
CA SER A 652 -4.85 -29.33 -24.48
C SER A 652 -4.88 -28.44 -23.23
N SER A 653 -5.89 -28.61 -22.36
CA SER A 653 -6.01 -27.88 -21.10
C SER A 653 -5.01 -28.41 -20.07
N LYS A 654 -4.93 -29.75 -19.90
CA LYS A 654 -3.93 -30.41 -19.02
C LYS A 654 -2.50 -30.00 -19.35
N ALA A 655 -2.21 -29.80 -20.63
CA ALA A 655 -0.89 -29.36 -21.07
C ALA A 655 -0.51 -28.00 -20.46
N TYR A 656 -1.45 -27.08 -20.23
CA TYR A 656 -1.14 -25.79 -19.58
C TYR A 656 -0.69 -26.02 -18.13
N ASP A 657 -1.42 -26.81 -17.36
CA ASP A 657 -1.07 -27.08 -15.95
C ASP A 657 0.29 -27.77 -15.83
N ARG A 658 0.57 -28.75 -16.70
CA ARG A 658 1.89 -29.41 -16.76
C ARG A 658 2.99 -28.42 -17.14
N CYS A 659 2.73 -27.47 -18.04
CA CYS A 659 3.73 -26.50 -18.47
C CYS A 659 4.05 -25.48 -17.38
N ILE A 660 3.05 -25.01 -16.64
CA ILE A 660 3.27 -24.10 -15.51
C ILE A 660 4.03 -24.80 -14.40
N THR A 661 3.62 -26.02 -14.08
CA THR A 661 4.28 -26.86 -13.09
C THR A 661 5.74 -27.14 -13.49
N ALA A 662 5.99 -27.54 -14.73
CA ALA A 662 7.34 -27.73 -15.26
C ALA A 662 8.18 -26.43 -15.29
N GLY A 663 7.52 -25.26 -15.27
CA GLY A 663 8.16 -23.95 -15.17
C GLY A 663 8.48 -23.49 -13.75
N ILE A 664 8.00 -24.17 -12.70
CA ILE A 664 8.31 -23.82 -11.29
C ILE A 664 9.82 -23.68 -11.03
N PRO A 665 10.71 -24.59 -11.51
CA PRO A 665 12.15 -24.41 -11.40
C PRO A 665 12.64 -23.06 -11.94
N LEU A 666 12.08 -22.57 -13.06
CA LEU A 666 12.48 -21.29 -13.64
C LEU A 666 12.08 -20.13 -12.71
N VAL A 667 10.90 -20.20 -12.09
CA VAL A 667 10.43 -19.19 -11.14
C VAL A 667 11.34 -19.16 -9.91
N VAL A 668 11.51 -20.30 -9.23
CA VAL A 668 12.23 -20.36 -7.94
C VAL A 668 13.73 -20.08 -8.11
N ASN A 669 14.37 -20.68 -9.12
CA ASN A 669 15.83 -20.58 -9.27
C ASN A 669 16.30 -19.20 -9.77
N ASN A 670 15.42 -18.39 -10.36
CA ASN A 670 15.77 -17.04 -10.83
C ASN A 670 15.41 -15.94 -9.82
N ASN A 671 14.95 -16.28 -8.62
CA ASN A 671 14.54 -15.33 -7.57
C ASN A 671 15.68 -14.88 -6.64
N THR A 672 16.93 -14.94 -7.10
CA THR A 672 18.10 -14.49 -6.32
C THR A 672 18.54 -13.07 -6.67
#